data_AF-A0A2J7PSI0-F1
#
_entry.id   AF-A0A2J7PSI0-F1
#
_cell.length_a   1.000
_cell.length_b   1.000
_cell.length_c   1.000
_cell.angle_alpha   90.00
_cell.angle_beta   90.00
_cell.angle_gamma   90.00
#
_symmetry.space_group_name_H-M   'P 1'
#
loop_
_entity.id
_entity.type
_entity.pdbx_description
1 polymer ?
#
loop_
_entity_poly.entity_id
_entity_poly.type
_entity_poly.pdbx_seq_one_letter_code
_entity_poly.pdbx_strand_id
1 'polypeptide(L)'
;MEKLPHYHFSWIVSFQKQRYHVCEMFPLEAKQSGGKLLPQSDLRGGVFLEEMSCRRYNKKKCEDQKKQHGYKIGTWNVRTLNQAGKLENLKTEMQKNEVSVLGVSEVRWKGQGEIRSGDYTVYYSGGERAERGVAIVVHKSVVRSVVKKIACNDRIIALKLKAEPVDILIIQVYMPTSEYEDDEVEKVYDTIEEILQEDGRGDTNSIILGDWNSIVGDEPYQNIVGSHGLGRRNHRGQMLIDFCERNGLIVTNTWFKKPKRRIYTWKAPGDWKRHQLDYILVKHRFRNSVKDVKTLPGADIDSDHNLLVAKFRTRLKKIIGFRKRRPRWDLEKLYAQRQSVQETLEEKLGAIEGESGNAEAQWNDIKECMLDTISDLVGKVEKIARKPWVTQEMMSKMEERRKWKNVNNEEGRRKYRRLRNELKRATDRAKKEYLEKICNEIMEFQRTGRYDLMYMKTKELGWKENHGIQNVGIEDSQGNRIVDQRQVLKIWENYISELYDRPNRPETLEVEPEEEVDTDEKGPYILQSEVEKAIKEMRKGKATGDDDVPGDVLKLLGEGGLKTLTKLMNTIYESGEWPKDFTEVTMIALKKKTKATKCSDHRTISLIAHTAKIIAKILKRRIERKIEDVLGEDQFGFRRGKGTRDAIGMMRIIAERTLEIDEELCVCFIDWQKAFDRVNWTKLMQILKETGIDWHERRLISKLYMDQKVRVRLDRGETGSVQIGRGVRQGCCLSPILFNLYSECLTKEALDGLGDFKVGGQIIQTVKYADDLVLMAKEETVLQGMIDRLIEIGRCYGMEMNVEKTKVMKISRQP
;
A
#
# COMPACT_ATOMS: atom_id res chain seq x y z
N MET A 1 7.74 15.62 -13.33
CA MET A 1 8.59 14.84 -14.26
C MET A 1 9.04 13.52 -13.63
N GLU A 2 8.12 12.64 -13.24
CA GLU A 2 8.45 11.33 -12.62
C GLU A 2 7.74 10.17 -13.35
N LYS A 3 7.50 10.36 -14.65
CA LYS A 3 7.14 9.27 -15.56
C LYS A 3 8.02 9.38 -16.78
N LEU A 4 9.28 8.95 -16.63
CA LEU A 4 10.02 8.42 -17.77
C LEU A 4 9.59 6.96 -17.88
N PRO A 5 9.03 6.53 -19.03
CA PRO A 5 8.89 5.11 -19.31
C PRO A 5 10.28 4.48 -19.27
N HIS A 6 10.37 3.27 -18.73
CA HIS A 6 11.55 2.42 -18.90
C HIS A 6 11.68 2.09 -20.38
N TYR A 7 12.41 2.92 -21.11
CA TYR A 7 12.90 2.58 -22.43
C TYR A 7 14.23 1.88 -22.23
N HIS A 8 14.19 0.56 -22.02
CA HIS A 8 15.38 -0.25 -22.25
C HIS A 8 15.80 -0.08 -23.71
N PHE A 9 17.11 -0.09 -23.97
CA PHE A 9 17.70 -0.18 -25.32
C PHE A 9 17.13 -1.34 -26.16
N SER A 10 16.41 -2.29 -25.56
CA SER A 10 15.59 -3.32 -26.20
C SER A 10 14.65 -2.82 -27.32
N TRP A 11 14.19 -1.57 -27.30
CA TRP A 11 13.39 -1.02 -28.43
C TRP A 11 14.18 -0.83 -29.72
N ILE A 12 15.51 -0.68 -29.66
CA ILE A 12 16.39 -0.57 -30.84
C ILE A 12 16.34 -1.86 -31.67
N VAL A 13 16.30 -3.02 -30.99
CA VAL A 13 16.22 -4.34 -31.63
C VAL A 13 14.91 -4.51 -32.42
N SER A 14 13.79 -3.95 -31.92
CA SER A 14 12.49 -4.03 -32.61
C SER A 14 12.36 -3.07 -33.79
N PHE A 15 13.02 -1.90 -33.76
CA PHE A 15 12.93 -0.91 -34.84
C PHE A 15 13.91 -1.19 -35.98
N GLN A 16 15.07 -1.82 -35.72
CA GLN A 16 16.03 -2.19 -36.76
C GLN A 16 15.60 -3.42 -37.60
N LYS A 17 14.79 -4.33 -37.03
CA LYS A 17 14.23 -5.49 -37.76
C LYS A 17 13.36 -5.12 -38.98
N GLN A 18 12.88 -3.88 -39.08
CA GLN A 18 12.04 -3.44 -40.21
C GLN A 18 12.81 -2.81 -41.39
N ARG A 19 14.12 -2.58 -41.29
CA ARG A 19 14.89 -1.91 -42.36
C ARG A 19 16.18 -2.59 -42.81
N TYR A 20 16.79 -3.46 -42.00
CA TYR A 20 18.05 -4.14 -42.35
C TYR A 20 18.03 -5.59 -41.85
N HIS A 21 18.71 -6.49 -42.55
CA HIS A 21 18.85 -7.89 -42.14
C HIS A 21 19.63 -7.96 -40.82
N VAL A 22 18.91 -8.27 -39.74
CA VAL A 22 19.48 -8.51 -38.41
C VAL A 22 19.65 -10.02 -38.26
N CYS A 23 20.89 -10.48 -38.07
CA CYS A 23 21.19 -11.89 -37.87
C CYS A 23 21.51 -12.26 -36.43
N GLU A 24 21.53 -13.57 -36.22
CA GLU A 24 21.16 -14.32 -35.00
C GLU A 24 21.80 -13.88 -33.67
N MET A 25 21.07 -14.14 -32.57
CA MET A 25 21.58 -14.00 -31.21
C MET A 25 22.38 -15.26 -30.85
N PHE A 26 23.69 -15.14 -30.64
CA PHE A 26 24.53 -16.25 -30.17
C PHE A 26 24.52 -16.36 -28.62
N PRO A 27 24.60 -17.57 -28.04
CA PRO A 27 24.68 -17.77 -26.60
C PRO A 27 26.07 -17.41 -26.04
N LEU A 28 26.10 -16.73 -24.88
CA LEU A 28 27.32 -16.49 -24.10
C LEU A 28 27.74 -17.76 -23.34
N GLU A 29 28.97 -18.25 -23.56
CA GLU A 29 29.57 -19.31 -22.74
C GLU A 29 30.29 -18.73 -21.53
N ALA A 30 29.65 -18.77 -20.36
CA ALA A 30 30.32 -18.51 -19.09
C ALA A 30 30.86 -19.83 -18.50
N LYS A 31 32.19 -19.98 -18.41
CA LYS A 31 32.83 -21.08 -17.68
C LYS A 31 32.54 -20.95 -16.18
N GLN A 32 31.61 -21.77 -15.67
CA GLN A 32 31.39 -21.97 -14.24
C GLN A 32 32.38 -23.02 -13.71
N SER A 33 33.30 -22.61 -12.83
CA SER A 33 34.09 -23.53 -12.03
C SER A 33 33.24 -24.05 -10.87
N GLY A 34 32.91 -25.34 -10.92
CA GLY A 34 32.11 -26.04 -9.91
C GLY A 34 32.89 -26.29 -8.61
N GLY A 35 32.28 -25.92 -7.49
CA GLY A 35 32.71 -26.27 -6.13
C GLY A 35 31.64 -27.12 -5.44
N LYS A 36 32.04 -28.29 -4.97
CA LYS A 36 31.22 -29.41 -4.48
C LYS A 36 30.44 -29.10 -3.19
N LEU A 37 29.19 -29.57 -3.16
CA LEU A 37 28.46 -29.97 -1.96
C LEU A 37 29.07 -31.25 -1.38
N LEU A 38 29.15 -31.35 -0.05
CA LEU A 38 29.27 -32.61 0.69
C LEU A 38 28.31 -32.62 1.91
N PRO A 39 27.82 -33.80 2.34
CA PRO A 39 26.64 -33.93 3.20
C PRO A 39 26.90 -34.46 4.63
N GLN A 40 25.86 -34.30 5.46
CA GLN A 40 25.34 -35.18 6.53
C GLN A 40 26.02 -35.34 7.91
N SER A 41 25.09 -35.52 8.87
CA SER A 41 25.14 -36.26 10.17
C SER A 41 25.67 -35.50 11.39
N ASP A 42 25.18 -35.68 12.63
CA ASP A 42 23.90 -36.14 13.19
C ASP A 42 23.91 -35.89 14.71
N LEU A 43 22.71 -35.76 15.30
CA LEU A 43 22.28 -36.23 16.63
C LEU A 43 22.64 -35.52 17.97
N ARG A 44 21.58 -35.56 18.82
CA ARG A 44 21.41 -35.37 20.28
C ARG A 44 21.18 -33.92 20.71
N GLY A 45 20.13 -33.54 21.44
CA GLY A 45 19.22 -34.28 22.32
C GLY A 45 19.14 -33.48 23.63
N GLY A 46 17.98 -32.92 23.98
CA GLY A 46 17.82 -32.14 25.21
C GLY A 46 16.38 -31.68 25.43
N VAL A 47 15.74 -32.29 26.42
CA VAL A 47 14.32 -32.19 26.81
C VAL A 47 14.17 -31.17 27.95
N PHE A 48 13.12 -30.34 27.84
CA PHE A 48 12.25 -29.69 28.85
C PHE A 48 12.74 -29.24 30.25
N LEU A 49 12.07 -28.14 30.66
CA LEU A 49 11.76 -27.61 32.01
C LEU A 49 12.75 -26.61 32.64
N GLU A 50 12.31 -25.35 32.77
CA GLU A 50 11.89 -24.83 34.08
C GLU A 50 11.05 -23.55 33.96
N GLU A 51 9.92 -23.57 34.68
CA GLU A 51 9.06 -22.43 34.98
C GLU A 51 9.65 -21.60 36.15
N MET A 52 9.07 -20.41 36.32
CA MET A 52 9.05 -19.59 37.55
C MET A 52 10.16 -18.56 37.75
N SER A 53 9.86 -17.29 37.43
CA SER A 53 9.99 -16.18 38.38
C SER A 53 9.29 -14.91 37.84
N CYS A 54 8.93 -14.01 38.76
CA CYS A 54 8.30 -12.70 38.56
C CYS A 54 6.77 -12.62 38.39
N ARG A 55 6.06 -13.23 39.35
CA ARG A 55 4.89 -12.58 39.97
C ARG A 55 5.37 -11.49 40.93
N ARG A 56 5.19 -10.22 40.58
CA ARG A 56 4.91 -9.06 41.47
C ARG A 56 5.27 -7.77 40.73
N TYR A 57 4.38 -7.25 39.88
CA TYR A 57 4.22 -5.81 39.64
C TYR A 57 2.90 -5.61 38.87
N ASN A 58 2.13 -4.59 39.24
CA ASN A 58 0.80 -4.19 38.72
C ASN A 58 -0.46 -4.72 39.43
N LYS A 59 -0.60 -4.39 40.72
CA LYS A 59 -1.90 -4.36 41.42
C LYS A 59 -2.68 -3.04 41.24
N LYS A 60 -2.16 -2.04 40.51
CA LYS A 60 -2.82 -0.72 40.27
C LYS A 60 -3.44 -0.53 38.89
N LYS A 61 -3.51 -1.57 38.05
CA LYS A 61 -4.15 -1.56 36.71
C LYS A 61 -5.45 -2.38 36.65
N CYS A 62 -6.03 -2.70 37.81
CA CYS A 62 -7.13 -3.67 37.93
C CYS A 62 -8.54 -3.04 38.05
N GLU A 63 -8.67 -1.71 38.14
CA GLU A 63 -9.97 -1.08 38.39
C GLU A 63 -10.60 -0.36 37.18
N ASP A 64 -9.83 -0.02 36.14
CA ASP A 64 -10.38 0.63 34.92
C ASP A 64 -10.73 -0.32 33.74
N GLN A 65 -10.65 -1.65 33.93
CA GLN A 65 -10.89 -2.63 32.85
C GLN A 65 -12.13 -3.54 33.02
N LYS A 66 -13.11 -3.17 33.85
CA LYS A 66 -14.33 -3.99 34.08
C LYS A 66 -15.62 -3.49 33.39
N LYS A 67 -15.57 -2.79 32.26
CA LYS A 67 -16.75 -2.63 31.38
C LYS A 67 -16.74 -3.67 30.26
N GLN A 68 -17.35 -4.84 30.51
CA GLN A 68 -17.61 -5.85 29.47
C GLN A 68 -18.55 -5.25 28.40
N HIS A 69 -18.01 -4.93 27.22
CA HIS A 69 -18.80 -4.47 26.09
C HIS A 69 -19.52 -5.66 25.44
N GLY A 70 -20.85 -5.61 25.35
CA GLY A 70 -21.62 -6.59 24.57
C GLY A 70 -21.70 -6.18 23.11
N TYR A 71 -21.54 -7.12 22.18
CA TYR A 71 -21.66 -6.88 20.73
C TYR A 71 -23.04 -7.29 20.23
N LYS A 72 -23.60 -6.52 19.29
CA LYS A 72 -24.84 -6.87 18.58
C LYS A 72 -24.48 -7.36 17.19
N ILE A 73 -24.83 -8.60 16.88
CA ILE A 73 -24.65 -9.22 15.56
C ILE A 73 -26.04 -9.52 15.01
N GLY A 74 -26.31 -9.18 13.76
CA GLY A 74 -27.63 -9.41 13.16
C GLY A 74 -27.57 -9.88 11.72
N THR A 75 -28.73 -10.27 11.20
CA THR A 75 -28.97 -10.59 9.78
C THR A 75 -30.16 -9.80 9.26
N TRP A 76 -30.13 -9.40 7.99
CA TRP A 76 -31.24 -8.73 7.33
C TRP A 76 -31.28 -9.02 5.83
N ASN A 77 -32.37 -9.62 5.33
CA ASN A 77 -32.69 -9.60 3.91
C ASN A 77 -33.19 -8.20 3.51
N VAL A 78 -32.49 -7.55 2.58
CA VAL A 78 -32.75 -6.14 2.21
C VAL A 78 -33.35 -6.00 0.81
N ARG A 79 -33.69 -7.10 0.11
CA ARG A 79 -34.16 -7.16 -1.28
C ARG A 79 -33.19 -6.67 -2.36
N THR A 80 -32.56 -5.53 -2.17
CA THR A 80 -31.54 -5.00 -3.10
C THR A 80 -30.75 -3.88 -2.42
N LEU A 81 -29.43 -3.89 -2.55
CA LEU A 81 -28.57 -2.72 -2.26
C LEU A 81 -28.11 -2.00 -3.52
N ASN A 82 -28.60 -2.38 -4.70
CA ASN A 82 -28.25 -1.74 -5.96
C ASN A 82 -28.97 -0.38 -6.14
N GLN A 83 -30.01 -0.11 -5.34
CA GLN A 83 -30.70 1.17 -5.34
C GLN A 83 -29.88 2.26 -4.60
N ALA A 84 -29.82 3.45 -5.19
CA ALA A 84 -29.12 4.59 -4.60
C ALA A 84 -29.69 4.95 -3.21
N GLY A 85 -28.80 5.23 -2.26
CA GLY A 85 -29.16 5.63 -0.88
C GLY A 85 -29.52 4.46 0.06
N LYS A 86 -29.82 3.26 -0.45
CA LYS A 86 -30.27 2.13 0.39
C LYS A 86 -29.18 1.60 1.33
N LEU A 87 -27.93 1.60 0.88
CA LEU A 87 -26.77 1.31 1.75
C LEU A 87 -26.59 2.35 2.86
N GLU A 88 -26.94 3.62 2.62
CA GLU A 88 -26.87 4.66 3.66
C GLU A 88 -27.96 4.44 4.70
N ASN A 89 -29.19 4.12 4.28
CA ASN A 89 -30.27 3.72 5.20
C ASN A 89 -29.86 2.54 6.08
N LEU A 90 -29.23 1.52 5.48
CA LEU A 90 -28.70 0.38 6.22
C LEU A 90 -27.73 0.82 7.32
N LYS A 91 -26.76 1.67 6.99
CA LYS A 91 -25.75 2.17 7.94
C LYS A 91 -26.39 3.02 9.05
N THR A 92 -27.35 3.86 8.72
CA THR A 92 -28.10 4.66 9.70
C THR A 92 -28.86 3.77 10.68
N GLU A 93 -29.53 2.72 10.20
CA GLU A 93 -30.21 1.76 11.07
C GLU A 93 -29.22 0.91 11.89
N MET A 94 -28.07 0.51 11.33
CA MET A 94 -27.01 -0.15 12.10
C MET A 94 -26.52 0.73 13.24
N GLN A 95 -26.25 2.02 12.96
CA GLN A 95 -25.78 2.96 13.97
C GLN A 95 -26.81 3.16 15.07
N LYS A 96 -28.07 3.41 14.69
CA LYS A 96 -29.17 3.65 15.62
C LYS A 96 -29.48 2.45 16.53
N ASN A 97 -29.31 1.23 16.02
CA ASN A 97 -29.55 0.01 16.79
C ASN A 97 -28.27 -0.56 17.42
N GLU A 98 -27.13 0.13 17.26
CA GLU A 98 -25.78 -0.25 17.72
C GLU A 98 -25.32 -1.63 17.21
N VAL A 99 -25.73 -2.00 15.98
CA VAL A 99 -25.35 -3.27 15.36
C VAL A 99 -23.90 -3.19 14.90
N SER A 100 -23.06 -4.07 15.43
CA SER A 100 -21.61 -4.08 15.20
C SER A 100 -21.24 -4.87 13.94
N VAL A 101 -21.95 -5.96 13.68
CA VAL A 101 -21.82 -6.80 12.48
C VAL A 101 -23.21 -7.13 11.97
N LEU A 102 -23.44 -6.91 10.68
CA LEU A 102 -24.70 -7.22 10.02
C LEU A 102 -24.45 -8.07 8.78
N GLY A 103 -24.95 -9.28 8.79
CA GLY A 103 -25.09 -10.07 7.58
C GLY A 103 -26.29 -9.61 6.76
N VAL A 104 -26.13 -9.58 5.44
CA VAL A 104 -27.10 -9.04 4.51
C VAL A 104 -27.33 -10.03 3.37
N SER A 105 -28.59 -10.34 3.12
CA SER A 105 -29.04 -11.13 1.96
C SER A 105 -29.69 -10.25 0.91
N GLU A 106 -29.71 -10.73 -0.34
CA GLU A 106 -30.22 -10.02 -1.52
C GLU A 106 -29.55 -8.67 -1.78
N VAL A 107 -28.22 -8.65 -1.76
CA VAL A 107 -27.42 -7.46 -2.09
C VAL A 107 -27.58 -7.06 -3.56
N ARG A 108 -27.63 -8.05 -4.46
CA ARG A 108 -27.77 -7.88 -5.93
C ARG A 108 -26.62 -7.06 -6.56
N TRP A 109 -25.39 -7.33 -6.14
CA TRP A 109 -24.18 -6.78 -6.73
C TRP A 109 -23.43 -7.87 -7.50
N LYS A 110 -22.65 -7.48 -8.52
CA LYS A 110 -21.85 -8.42 -9.32
C LYS A 110 -20.49 -8.67 -8.69
N GLY A 111 -20.01 -9.90 -8.79
CA GLY A 111 -18.66 -10.31 -8.37
C GLY A 111 -18.44 -10.21 -6.86
N GLN A 112 -17.16 -10.19 -6.46
CA GLN A 112 -16.75 -10.23 -5.06
C GLN A 112 -15.85 -9.04 -4.72
N GLY A 113 -15.97 -8.47 -3.51
CA GLY A 113 -15.12 -7.34 -3.14
C GLY A 113 -15.24 -6.83 -1.71
N GLU A 114 -14.56 -5.73 -1.45
CA GLU A 114 -14.61 -4.96 -0.20
C GLU A 114 -14.89 -3.49 -0.55
N ILE A 115 -15.87 -2.88 0.12
CA ILE A 115 -16.19 -1.46 -0.03
C ILE A 115 -16.09 -0.80 1.34
N ARG A 116 -15.25 0.22 1.46
CA ARG A 116 -15.19 1.07 2.66
C ARG A 116 -16.11 2.27 2.47
N SER A 117 -17.05 2.46 3.39
CA SER A 117 -18.04 3.53 3.31
C SER A 117 -18.31 4.14 4.69
N GLY A 118 -17.66 5.28 4.96
CA GLY A 118 -17.73 5.95 6.26
C GLY A 118 -17.13 5.10 7.38
N ASP A 119 -17.91 4.88 8.44
CA ASP A 119 -17.54 4.07 9.60
C ASP A 119 -17.76 2.56 9.41
N TYR A 120 -18.14 2.12 8.20
CA TYR A 120 -18.46 0.73 7.91
C TYR A 120 -17.64 0.18 6.74
N THR A 121 -17.35 -1.12 6.79
CA THR A 121 -16.75 -1.88 5.70
C THR A 121 -17.72 -2.98 5.27
N VAL A 122 -18.00 -3.06 3.97
CA VAL A 122 -18.90 -4.05 3.36
C VAL A 122 -18.06 -5.08 2.63
N TYR A 123 -18.09 -6.32 3.10
CA TYR A 123 -17.55 -7.47 2.37
C TYR A 123 -18.71 -8.11 1.61
N TYR A 124 -18.60 -8.25 0.29
CA TYR A 124 -19.69 -8.81 -0.51
C TYR A 124 -19.22 -9.93 -1.42
N SER A 125 -20.17 -10.81 -1.76
CA SER A 125 -20.05 -11.91 -2.70
C SER A 125 -21.35 -12.00 -3.49
N GLY A 126 -21.27 -11.85 -4.81
CA GLY A 126 -22.40 -11.92 -5.72
C GLY A 126 -22.02 -12.65 -7.01
N GLY A 127 -23.04 -12.99 -7.79
CA GLY A 127 -22.88 -13.76 -9.03
C GLY A 127 -22.43 -12.91 -10.21
N GLU A 128 -22.38 -13.52 -11.39
CA GLU A 128 -22.11 -12.82 -12.65
C GLU A 128 -23.25 -11.84 -13.02
N ARG A 129 -24.48 -12.24 -12.71
CA ARG A 129 -25.68 -11.42 -12.84
C ARG A 129 -26.01 -10.75 -11.51
N ALA A 130 -26.50 -9.51 -11.56
CA ALA A 130 -26.88 -8.72 -10.39
C ALA A 130 -28.26 -9.13 -9.85
N GLU A 131 -28.47 -10.43 -9.68
CA GLU A 131 -29.76 -11.03 -9.29
C GLU A 131 -29.76 -11.46 -7.82
N ARG A 132 -28.64 -12.01 -7.35
CA ARG A 132 -28.43 -12.52 -5.98
C ARG A 132 -27.20 -11.87 -5.35
N GLY A 133 -26.88 -12.25 -4.12
CA GLY A 133 -25.66 -11.82 -3.45
C GLY A 133 -25.83 -11.64 -1.95
N VAL A 134 -24.74 -11.90 -1.23
CA VAL A 134 -24.64 -11.77 0.21
C VAL A 134 -23.52 -10.81 0.60
N ALA A 135 -23.67 -10.17 1.74
CA ALA A 135 -22.64 -9.31 2.31
C ALA A 135 -22.57 -9.40 3.83
N ILE A 136 -21.40 -9.05 4.38
CA ILE A 136 -21.21 -8.80 5.80
C ILE A 136 -20.75 -7.35 5.95
N VAL A 137 -21.56 -6.54 6.62
CA VAL A 137 -21.29 -5.14 6.93
C VAL A 137 -20.75 -5.04 8.35
N VAL A 138 -19.58 -4.44 8.50
CA VAL A 138 -18.81 -4.43 9.74
C VAL A 138 -18.51 -3.00 10.16
N HIS A 139 -18.82 -2.64 11.40
CA HIS A 139 -18.45 -1.34 11.97
C HIS A 139 -16.93 -1.22 12.18
N LYS A 140 -16.36 -0.02 12.06
CA LYS A 140 -14.92 0.28 12.17
C LYS A 140 -14.26 -0.28 13.44
N SER A 141 -15.01 -0.43 14.53
CA SER A 141 -14.51 -1.02 15.78
C SER A 141 -14.21 -2.51 15.64
N VAL A 142 -14.93 -3.23 14.77
CA VAL A 142 -14.82 -4.67 14.55
C VAL A 142 -13.88 -5.01 13.38
N VAL A 143 -13.76 -4.13 12.37
CA VAL A 143 -12.86 -4.32 11.21
C VAL A 143 -11.43 -4.68 11.63
N ARG A 144 -10.96 -4.12 12.75
CA ARG A 144 -9.62 -4.39 13.31
C ARG A 144 -9.45 -5.80 13.91
N SER A 145 -10.51 -6.58 13.94
CA SER A 145 -10.50 -7.95 14.46
C SER A 145 -10.63 -8.96 13.32
N VAL A 146 -10.79 -8.53 12.07
CA VAL A 146 -10.95 -9.42 10.91
C VAL A 146 -9.63 -10.09 10.57
N VAL A 147 -9.62 -11.43 10.58
CA VAL A 147 -8.47 -12.30 10.26
C VAL A 147 -8.55 -12.78 8.81
N LYS A 148 -9.71 -13.35 8.41
CA LYS A 148 -9.90 -13.99 7.10
C LYS A 148 -11.26 -13.60 6.53
N LYS A 149 -11.32 -13.35 5.22
CA LYS A 149 -12.54 -13.21 4.43
C LYS A 149 -12.65 -14.43 3.52
N ILE A 150 -13.82 -15.06 3.48
CA ILE A 150 -14.12 -16.22 2.66
C ILE A 150 -15.34 -15.85 1.82
N ALA A 151 -15.18 -15.71 0.51
CA ALA A 151 -16.28 -15.44 -0.43
C ALA A 151 -16.42 -16.64 -1.35
N CYS A 152 -17.50 -17.40 -1.19
CA CYS A 152 -17.68 -18.69 -1.86
C CYS A 152 -18.51 -18.48 -3.13
N ASN A 153 -19.74 -18.02 -2.96
CA ASN A 153 -20.69 -17.81 -4.05
C ASN A 153 -21.67 -16.68 -3.70
N ASP A 154 -22.73 -16.52 -4.49
CA ASP A 154 -23.75 -15.48 -4.32
C ASP A 154 -24.75 -15.77 -3.17
N ARG A 155 -24.60 -16.91 -2.47
CA ARG A 155 -25.42 -17.35 -1.34
C ARG A 155 -24.67 -17.42 -0.01
N ILE A 156 -23.35 -17.58 -0.04
CA ILE A 156 -22.52 -17.76 1.18
C ILE A 156 -21.31 -16.82 1.17
N ILE A 157 -21.14 -16.12 2.28
CA ILE A 157 -19.91 -15.38 2.60
C ILE A 157 -19.59 -15.56 4.09
N ALA A 158 -18.31 -15.71 4.42
CA ALA A 158 -17.87 -15.85 5.80
C ALA A 158 -16.72 -14.91 6.17
N LEU A 159 -16.64 -14.60 7.46
CA LEU A 159 -15.68 -13.68 8.06
C LEU A 159 -15.17 -14.24 9.38
N LYS A 160 -13.87 -14.48 9.48
CA LYS A 160 -13.20 -14.93 10.71
C LYS A 160 -12.69 -13.74 11.50
N LEU A 161 -13.06 -13.63 12.77
CA LEU A 161 -12.70 -12.56 13.70
C LEU A 161 -11.84 -13.09 14.85
N LYS A 162 -10.80 -12.35 15.22
CA LYS A 162 -10.00 -12.60 16.42
C LYS A 162 -10.75 -12.16 17.68
N ALA A 163 -10.92 -13.05 18.64
CA ALA A 163 -11.64 -12.73 19.88
C ALA A 163 -11.10 -13.48 21.11
N GLU A 164 -11.50 -13.04 22.30
CA GLU A 164 -11.27 -13.68 23.59
C GLU A 164 -12.61 -14.15 24.18
N PRO A 165 -12.70 -15.39 24.68
CA PRO A 165 -11.60 -16.35 24.85
C PRO A 165 -11.19 -17.08 23.56
N VAL A 166 -12.06 -17.14 22.56
CA VAL A 166 -11.87 -17.90 21.32
C VAL A 166 -12.23 -17.05 20.10
N ASP A 167 -11.68 -17.38 18.93
CA ASP A 167 -12.01 -16.71 17.68
C ASP A 167 -13.46 -16.97 17.25
N ILE A 168 -14.03 -16.06 16.46
CA ILE A 168 -15.42 -16.12 16.00
C ILE A 168 -15.43 -16.25 14.49
N LEU A 169 -16.17 -17.24 13.97
CA LEU A 169 -16.43 -17.38 12.54
C LEU A 169 -17.88 -16.97 12.26
N ILE A 170 -18.09 -15.91 11.49
CA ILE A 170 -19.43 -15.45 11.10
C ILE A 170 -19.69 -15.86 9.66
N ILE A 171 -20.76 -16.61 9.42
CA ILE A 171 -21.18 -17.05 8.08
C ILE A 171 -22.55 -16.43 7.78
N GLN A 172 -22.64 -15.64 6.71
CA GLN A 172 -23.91 -15.15 6.16
C GLN A 172 -24.41 -16.10 5.09
N VAL A 173 -25.66 -16.53 5.21
CA VAL A 173 -26.31 -17.49 4.29
C VAL A 173 -27.60 -16.92 3.70
N TYR A 174 -27.81 -17.19 2.41
CA TYR A 174 -29.07 -16.99 1.70
C TYR A 174 -29.52 -18.30 1.04
N MET A 175 -30.41 -19.03 1.71
CA MET A 175 -30.89 -20.33 1.24
C MET A 175 -31.80 -20.21 0.01
N PRO A 176 -31.84 -21.22 -0.87
CA PRO A 176 -32.81 -21.29 -1.97
C PRO A 176 -34.26 -21.21 -1.49
N THR A 177 -35.16 -20.62 -2.29
CA THR A 177 -36.61 -20.59 -2.02
C THR A 177 -37.25 -21.94 -2.31
N SER A 178 -38.52 -22.13 -1.93
CA SER A 178 -39.25 -23.41 -2.07
C SER A 178 -39.42 -23.92 -3.51
N GLU A 179 -39.06 -23.11 -4.50
CA GLU A 179 -39.11 -23.45 -5.93
C GLU A 179 -37.84 -24.18 -6.42
N TYR A 180 -36.83 -24.31 -5.57
CA TYR A 180 -35.57 -24.97 -5.87
C TYR A 180 -35.60 -26.42 -5.37
N GLU A 181 -34.99 -27.32 -6.14
CA GLU A 181 -34.84 -28.74 -5.82
C GLU A 181 -33.97 -28.93 -4.57
N ASP A 182 -34.20 -30.02 -3.85
CA ASP A 182 -33.48 -30.34 -2.61
C ASP A 182 -31.96 -30.48 -2.86
N ASP A 183 -31.54 -30.99 -4.03
CA ASP A 183 -30.13 -31.07 -4.45
C ASP A 183 -29.40 -29.72 -4.43
N GLU A 184 -30.09 -28.62 -4.78
CA GLU A 184 -29.50 -27.29 -4.75
C GLU A 184 -29.39 -26.73 -3.33
N VAL A 185 -30.28 -27.18 -2.44
CA VAL A 185 -30.24 -26.84 -1.01
C VAL A 185 -29.11 -27.60 -0.33
N GLU A 186 -28.94 -28.89 -0.63
CA GLU A 186 -27.87 -29.74 -0.09
C GLU A 186 -26.48 -29.19 -0.43
N LYS A 187 -26.24 -28.78 -1.68
CA LYS A 187 -24.97 -28.13 -2.08
C LYS A 187 -24.62 -26.91 -1.22
N VAL A 188 -25.62 -26.14 -0.78
CA VAL A 188 -25.40 -24.99 0.10
C VAL A 188 -25.03 -25.46 1.50
N TYR A 189 -25.65 -26.52 2.02
CA TYR A 189 -25.26 -27.14 3.29
C TYR A 189 -23.84 -27.71 3.23
N ASP A 190 -23.47 -28.46 2.19
CA ASP A 190 -22.13 -29.01 2.00
C ASP A 190 -21.06 -27.92 2.02
N THR A 191 -21.29 -26.83 1.29
CA THR A 191 -20.39 -25.67 1.29
C THR A 191 -20.24 -25.05 2.68
N ILE A 192 -21.31 -25.01 3.48
CA ILE A 192 -21.23 -24.51 4.87
C ILE A 192 -20.42 -25.47 5.73
N GLU A 193 -20.60 -26.79 5.57
CA GLU A 193 -19.83 -27.80 6.29
C GLU A 193 -18.34 -27.74 5.96
N GLU A 194 -17.97 -27.57 4.69
CA GLU A 194 -16.58 -27.35 4.27
C GLU A 194 -15.96 -26.14 5.01
N ILE A 195 -16.66 -25.01 5.08
CA ILE A 195 -16.18 -23.82 5.81
C ILE A 195 -16.04 -24.10 7.31
N LEU A 196 -17.00 -24.83 7.90
CA LEU A 196 -16.93 -25.22 9.31
C LEU A 196 -15.76 -26.17 9.59
N GLN A 197 -15.48 -27.09 8.66
CA GLN A 197 -14.36 -28.01 8.73
C GLN A 197 -13.02 -27.30 8.52
N GLU A 198 -12.89 -26.36 7.59
CA GLU A 198 -11.60 -25.68 7.37
C GLU A 198 -11.32 -24.60 8.42
N ASP A 199 -12.29 -23.71 8.66
CA ASP A 199 -12.08 -22.49 9.43
C ASP A 199 -12.75 -22.50 10.82
N GLY A 200 -13.67 -23.43 11.04
CA GLY A 200 -14.43 -23.61 12.28
C GLY A 200 -13.90 -24.69 13.24
N ARG A 201 -12.75 -25.32 12.93
CA ARG A 201 -12.11 -26.35 13.78
C ARG A 201 -11.72 -25.83 15.18
N GLY A 202 -11.59 -26.78 16.11
CA GLY A 202 -11.17 -26.56 17.49
C GLY A 202 -12.15 -25.70 18.30
N ASP A 203 -11.61 -24.75 19.05
CA ASP A 203 -12.38 -23.90 19.97
C ASP A 203 -13.07 -22.70 19.32
N THR A 204 -13.05 -22.56 17.99
CA THR A 204 -13.67 -21.44 17.28
C THR A 204 -15.19 -21.43 17.47
N ASN A 205 -15.75 -20.26 17.81
CA ASN A 205 -17.19 -20.03 17.91
C ASN A 205 -17.79 -19.70 16.54
N SER A 206 -18.42 -20.69 15.91
CA SER A 206 -19.14 -20.51 14.65
C SER A 206 -20.53 -19.93 14.89
N ILE A 207 -20.82 -18.80 14.24
CA ILE A 207 -22.10 -18.11 14.22
C ILE A 207 -22.58 -18.07 12.77
N ILE A 208 -23.65 -18.80 12.47
CA ILE A 208 -24.22 -18.87 11.13
C ILE A 208 -25.53 -18.09 11.16
N LEU A 209 -25.65 -17.08 10.33
CA LEU A 209 -26.80 -16.19 10.33
C LEU A 209 -27.25 -15.94 8.90
N GLY A 210 -28.54 -15.75 8.71
CA GLY A 210 -29.04 -15.68 7.35
C GLY A 210 -30.54 -15.83 7.23
N ASP A 211 -30.96 -15.81 5.98
CA ASP A 211 -32.32 -16.14 5.54
C ASP A 211 -32.31 -17.60 5.10
N TRP A 212 -32.95 -18.46 5.88
CA TRP A 212 -32.88 -19.91 5.71
C TRP A 212 -34.03 -20.46 4.89
N ASN A 213 -35.05 -19.65 4.58
CA ASN A 213 -36.25 -20.10 3.88
C ASN A 213 -36.86 -21.40 4.47
N SER A 214 -36.79 -21.55 5.79
CA SER A 214 -37.26 -22.72 6.54
C SER A 214 -38.06 -22.30 7.77
N ILE A 215 -38.90 -23.20 8.30
CA ILE A 215 -39.70 -22.98 9.51
C ILE A 215 -39.41 -24.14 10.46
N VAL A 216 -38.68 -23.88 11.55
CA VAL A 216 -38.35 -24.91 12.57
C VAL A 216 -39.50 -25.22 13.53
N GLY A 217 -40.43 -24.26 13.67
CA GLY A 217 -41.62 -24.36 14.51
C GLY A 217 -41.43 -23.95 15.98
N ASP A 218 -42.49 -24.09 16.78
CA ASP A 218 -42.53 -23.79 18.22
C ASP A 218 -42.35 -25.03 19.13
N GLU A 219 -42.37 -26.23 18.54
CA GLU A 219 -42.09 -27.48 19.23
C GLU A 219 -40.59 -27.60 19.56
N PRO A 220 -40.22 -27.73 20.86
CA PRO A 220 -38.84 -27.92 21.25
C PRO A 220 -38.31 -29.25 20.69
N TYR A 221 -37.05 -29.27 20.28
CA TYR A 221 -36.40 -30.46 19.75
C TYR A 221 -35.00 -30.58 20.32
N GLN A 222 -34.81 -31.62 21.14
CA GLN A 222 -33.58 -31.90 21.86
C GLN A 222 -33.00 -30.62 22.52
N ASN A 223 -31.69 -30.37 22.32
CA ASN A 223 -31.00 -29.15 22.75
C ASN A 223 -30.78 -28.16 21.59
N ILE A 224 -31.49 -28.30 20.48
CA ILE A 224 -31.29 -27.52 19.24
C ILE A 224 -32.32 -26.40 19.13
N VAL A 225 -33.61 -26.74 19.25
CA VAL A 225 -34.75 -25.82 19.11
C VAL A 225 -35.44 -25.64 20.45
N GLY A 226 -35.66 -24.38 20.85
CA GLY A 226 -36.39 -24.02 22.08
C GLY A 226 -37.90 -23.86 21.87
N SER A 227 -38.64 -23.76 22.97
CA SER A 227 -40.11 -23.71 23.01
C SER A 227 -40.74 -22.35 22.65
N HIS A 228 -40.00 -21.45 21.99
CA HIS A 228 -40.45 -20.08 21.68
C HIS A 228 -40.31 -19.71 20.20
N GLY A 229 -40.21 -20.70 19.31
CA GLY A 229 -40.31 -20.46 17.87
C GLY A 229 -41.72 -20.07 17.40
N LEU A 230 -41.90 -19.92 16.10
CA LEU A 230 -43.16 -19.51 15.48
C LEU A 230 -43.48 -20.37 14.25
N GLY A 231 -44.72 -20.84 14.18
CA GLY A 231 -45.25 -21.61 13.05
C GLY A 231 -45.12 -23.12 13.27
N ARG A 232 -45.58 -23.90 12.28
CA ARG A 232 -45.44 -25.36 12.28
C ARG A 232 -44.20 -25.75 11.47
N ARG A 233 -43.45 -26.74 11.96
CA ARG A 233 -42.24 -27.23 11.29
C ARG A 233 -42.56 -27.69 9.86
N ASN A 234 -41.73 -27.28 8.89
CA ASN A 234 -41.81 -27.74 7.49
C ASN A 234 -40.61 -28.65 7.15
N HIS A 235 -40.66 -29.33 5.98
CA HIS A 235 -39.59 -30.22 5.49
C HIS A 235 -38.19 -29.59 5.58
N ARG A 236 -38.03 -28.38 5.05
CA ARG A 236 -36.77 -27.62 5.14
C ARG A 236 -36.36 -27.23 6.56
N GLY A 237 -37.35 -27.07 7.45
CA GLY A 237 -37.13 -26.87 8.88
C GLY A 237 -36.56 -28.12 9.54
N GLN A 238 -36.96 -29.31 9.09
CA GLN A 238 -36.36 -30.57 9.53
C GLN A 238 -34.93 -30.72 9.02
N MET A 239 -34.68 -30.44 7.73
CA MET A 239 -33.31 -30.44 7.18
C MET A 239 -32.36 -29.51 7.96
N LEU A 240 -32.85 -28.32 8.35
CA LEU A 240 -32.07 -27.39 9.17
C LEU A 240 -31.76 -27.95 10.56
N ILE A 241 -32.71 -28.67 11.17
CA ILE A 241 -32.51 -29.33 12.47
C ILE A 241 -31.47 -30.44 12.34
N ASP A 242 -31.58 -31.29 11.31
CA ASP A 242 -30.64 -32.39 11.07
C ASP A 242 -29.22 -31.85 10.84
N PHE A 243 -29.08 -30.76 10.08
CA PHE A 243 -27.82 -30.04 9.91
C PHE A 243 -27.28 -29.49 11.24
N CYS A 244 -28.14 -28.93 12.08
CA CYS A 244 -27.75 -28.43 13.39
C CYS A 244 -27.29 -29.55 14.32
N GLU A 245 -27.94 -30.73 14.26
CA GLU A 245 -27.57 -31.91 15.04
C GLU A 245 -26.17 -32.39 14.68
N ARG A 246 -25.90 -32.59 13.38
CA ARG A 246 -24.57 -33.02 12.86
C ARG A 246 -23.44 -32.08 13.27
N ASN A 247 -23.70 -30.77 13.28
CA ASN A 247 -22.70 -29.73 13.51
C ASN A 247 -22.70 -29.17 14.96
N GLY A 248 -23.54 -29.71 15.85
CA GLY A 248 -23.66 -29.28 17.25
C GLY A 248 -24.09 -27.81 17.40
N LEU A 249 -25.02 -27.33 16.56
CA LEU A 249 -25.54 -25.97 16.53
C LEU A 249 -26.89 -25.84 17.25
N ILE A 250 -27.20 -24.64 17.71
CA ILE A 250 -28.49 -24.30 18.33
C ILE A 250 -29.17 -23.14 17.61
N VAL A 251 -30.49 -23.19 17.48
CA VAL A 251 -31.31 -22.17 16.81
C VAL A 251 -31.69 -21.06 17.81
N THR A 252 -30.80 -20.10 18.02
CA THR A 252 -30.83 -19.20 19.19
C THR A 252 -32.11 -18.38 19.37
N ASN A 253 -32.75 -17.94 18.28
CA ASN A 253 -33.99 -17.15 18.32
C ASN A 253 -35.23 -17.92 18.81
N THR A 254 -35.16 -19.24 18.97
CA THR A 254 -36.26 -20.07 19.51
C THR A 254 -36.18 -20.27 21.03
N TRP A 255 -35.11 -19.81 21.68
CA TRP A 255 -34.86 -20.02 23.12
C TRP A 255 -35.31 -18.84 24.00
N PHE A 256 -35.68 -17.70 23.41
CA PHE A 256 -36.03 -16.49 24.17
C PHE A 256 -37.52 -16.18 24.06
N LYS A 257 -38.22 -16.12 25.20
CA LYS A 257 -39.62 -15.67 25.24
C LYS A 257 -39.73 -14.22 24.82
N LYS A 258 -40.45 -13.94 23.73
CA LYS A 258 -40.70 -12.59 23.19
C LYS A 258 -42.17 -12.42 22.76
N PRO A 259 -42.68 -11.17 22.69
CA PRO A 259 -43.95 -10.91 22.01
C PRO A 259 -43.86 -11.29 20.54
N LYS A 260 -44.96 -11.81 19.93
CA LYS A 260 -45.00 -12.23 18.52
C LYS A 260 -44.39 -11.21 17.55
N ARG A 261 -44.60 -9.90 17.79
CA ARG A 261 -44.01 -8.81 17.00
C ARG A 261 -42.48 -8.76 16.95
N ARG A 262 -41.79 -9.43 17.88
CA ARG A 262 -40.33 -9.50 17.97
C ARG A 262 -39.78 -10.89 17.60
N ILE A 263 -40.63 -11.77 17.09
CA ILE A 263 -40.28 -13.15 16.67
C ILE A 263 -40.29 -13.27 15.15
N TYR A 264 -41.39 -12.86 14.50
CA TYR A 264 -41.49 -12.99 13.04
C TYR A 264 -40.43 -12.12 12.33
N THR A 265 -39.84 -12.70 11.29
CA THR A 265 -38.78 -12.06 10.50
C THR A 265 -39.28 -11.63 9.13
N TRP A 266 -40.35 -12.24 8.60
CA TRP A 266 -40.93 -11.91 7.30
C TRP A 266 -42.44 -11.61 7.39
N LYS A 267 -42.91 -10.68 6.55
CA LYS A 267 -44.33 -10.35 6.36
C LYS A 267 -44.76 -10.59 4.92
N ALA A 268 -45.85 -11.32 4.72
CA ALA A 268 -46.41 -11.55 3.39
C ALA A 268 -46.89 -10.24 2.75
N PRO A 269 -46.87 -10.12 1.40
CA PRO A 269 -47.45 -8.98 0.70
C PRO A 269 -48.91 -8.77 1.12
N GLY A 270 -49.25 -7.57 1.62
CA GLY A 270 -50.58 -7.27 2.18
C GLY A 270 -50.75 -7.58 3.67
N ASP A 271 -49.69 -8.04 4.36
CA ASP A 271 -49.62 -8.33 5.80
C ASP A 271 -50.68 -9.32 6.33
N TRP A 272 -51.14 -10.24 5.48
CA TRP A 272 -52.11 -11.28 5.85
C TRP A 272 -51.49 -12.47 6.61
N LYS A 273 -50.18 -12.67 6.49
CA LYS A 273 -49.44 -13.75 7.17
C LYS A 273 -48.01 -13.31 7.53
N ARG A 274 -47.46 -13.89 8.60
CA ARG A 274 -46.13 -13.58 9.13
C ARG A 274 -45.39 -14.85 9.51
N HIS A 275 -44.13 -14.95 9.12
CA HIS A 275 -43.30 -16.14 9.32
C HIS A 275 -41.96 -15.80 9.98
N GLN A 276 -41.34 -16.81 10.58
CA GLN A 276 -39.97 -16.78 11.07
C GLN A 276 -39.13 -17.62 10.11
N LEU A 277 -38.34 -16.96 9.27
CA LEU A 277 -37.51 -17.58 8.21
C LEU A 277 -36.01 -17.29 8.39
N ASP A 278 -35.69 -16.21 9.10
CA ASP A 278 -34.32 -15.82 9.41
C ASP A 278 -33.89 -16.40 10.76
N TYR A 279 -32.72 -17.00 10.83
CA TYR A 279 -32.18 -17.64 12.04
C TYR A 279 -30.73 -17.26 12.29
N ILE A 280 -30.37 -17.27 13.57
CA ILE A 280 -28.98 -17.15 14.03
C ILE A 280 -28.64 -18.44 14.77
N LEU A 281 -27.75 -19.23 14.18
CA LEU A 281 -27.24 -20.48 14.71
C LEU A 281 -25.90 -20.25 15.41
N VAL A 282 -25.70 -20.91 16.54
CA VAL A 282 -24.44 -20.83 17.33
C VAL A 282 -24.08 -22.23 17.81
N LYS A 283 -22.79 -22.57 17.91
CA LYS A 283 -22.37 -23.85 18.52
C LYS A 283 -22.92 -23.99 19.94
N HIS A 284 -23.45 -25.16 20.28
CA HIS A 284 -24.09 -25.47 21.57
C HIS A 284 -23.21 -25.08 22.77
N ARG A 285 -21.90 -25.36 22.70
CA ARG A 285 -20.91 -24.99 23.75
C ARG A 285 -20.85 -23.49 24.07
N PHE A 286 -21.22 -22.63 23.12
CA PHE A 286 -21.20 -21.17 23.26
C PHE A 286 -22.60 -20.57 23.49
N ARG A 287 -23.63 -21.39 23.78
CA ARG A 287 -25.00 -20.91 24.05
C ARG A 287 -25.06 -19.80 25.10
N ASN A 288 -24.25 -19.91 26.15
CA ASN A 288 -24.19 -18.95 27.26
C ASN A 288 -23.63 -17.57 26.86
N SER A 289 -22.97 -17.47 25.70
CA SER A 289 -22.48 -16.21 25.15
C SER A 289 -23.62 -15.35 24.58
N VAL A 290 -24.73 -15.97 24.17
CA VAL A 290 -25.91 -15.29 23.63
C VAL A 290 -26.79 -14.84 24.79
N LYS A 291 -27.09 -13.54 24.87
CA LYS A 291 -27.86 -12.93 25.98
C LYS A 291 -29.28 -12.56 25.63
N ASP A 292 -29.52 -12.23 24.36
CA ASP A 292 -30.84 -11.84 23.88
C ASP A 292 -30.88 -12.00 22.36
N VAL A 293 -31.99 -12.48 21.81
CA VAL A 293 -32.24 -12.50 20.37
C VAL A 293 -33.66 -11.99 20.09
N LYS A 294 -33.80 -11.06 19.16
CA LYS A 294 -35.11 -10.48 18.80
C LYS A 294 -35.08 -9.80 17.43
N THR A 295 -36.24 -9.69 16.81
CA THR A 295 -36.43 -8.81 15.65
C THR A 295 -36.70 -7.36 16.06
N LEU A 296 -36.36 -6.43 15.18
CA LEU A 296 -36.54 -4.98 15.35
C LEU A 296 -37.50 -4.42 14.28
N PRO A 297 -38.83 -4.52 14.47
CA PRO A 297 -39.83 -4.06 13.48
C PRO A 297 -39.81 -2.55 13.20
N GLY A 298 -39.15 -1.76 14.06
CA GLY A 298 -39.00 -0.33 13.90
C GLY A 298 -37.87 0.09 12.96
N ALA A 299 -36.95 -0.82 12.59
CA ALA A 299 -35.87 -0.53 11.65
C ALA A 299 -36.42 -0.51 10.22
N ASP A 300 -36.12 0.52 9.42
CA ASP A 300 -36.68 0.68 8.07
C ASP A 300 -35.63 0.76 6.96
N ILE A 301 -35.73 -0.19 6.02
CA ILE A 301 -34.96 -0.18 4.77
C ILE A 301 -35.83 -0.49 3.55
N ASP A 302 -37.15 -0.35 3.64
CA ASP A 302 -38.06 -0.72 2.54
C ASP A 302 -37.88 -2.21 2.14
N SER A 303 -37.87 -3.06 3.16
CA SER A 303 -37.85 -4.52 3.08
C SER A 303 -39.07 -5.09 3.82
N ASP A 304 -39.58 -6.21 3.32
CA ASP A 304 -40.59 -7.06 3.94
C ASP A 304 -40.03 -7.93 5.07
N HIS A 305 -38.70 -7.99 5.21
CA HIS A 305 -38.04 -8.59 6.35
C HIS A 305 -37.75 -7.56 7.47
N ASN A 306 -37.83 -8.04 8.71
CA ASN A 306 -37.37 -7.34 9.91
C ASN A 306 -35.92 -7.71 10.21
N LEU A 307 -35.14 -6.71 10.64
CA LEU A 307 -33.78 -6.91 11.16
C LEU A 307 -33.81 -7.83 12.38
N LEU A 308 -33.11 -8.98 12.32
CA LEU A 308 -32.92 -9.92 13.42
C LEU A 308 -31.57 -9.65 14.09
N VAL A 309 -31.55 -9.45 15.42
CA VAL A 309 -30.34 -9.11 16.18
C VAL A 309 -30.17 -10.01 17.39
N ALA A 310 -28.96 -10.52 17.57
CA ALA A 310 -28.50 -11.23 18.75
C ALA A 310 -27.44 -10.40 19.53
N LYS A 311 -27.56 -10.38 20.86
CA LYS A 311 -26.60 -9.74 21.78
C LYS A 311 -25.63 -10.79 22.32
N PHE A 312 -24.35 -10.64 22.01
CA PHE A 312 -23.27 -11.52 22.44
C PHE A 312 -22.43 -10.90 23.57
N ARG A 313 -22.08 -11.72 24.55
CA ARG A 313 -21.09 -11.40 25.60
C ARG A 313 -19.75 -12.05 25.20
N THR A 314 -18.94 -11.31 24.46
CA THR A 314 -17.60 -11.71 24.00
C THR A 314 -16.69 -10.48 23.93
N ARG A 315 -15.37 -10.64 23.97
CA ARG A 315 -14.41 -9.53 23.81
C ARG A 315 -13.67 -9.70 22.49
N LEU A 316 -13.85 -8.79 21.54
CA LEU A 316 -13.06 -8.84 20.32
C LEU A 316 -11.63 -8.38 20.58
N LYS A 317 -10.66 -9.14 20.06
CA LYS A 317 -9.25 -8.74 20.09
C LYS A 317 -9.02 -7.80 18.93
N LYS A 318 -8.61 -6.57 19.25
CA LYS A 318 -7.98 -5.72 18.25
C LYS A 318 -6.70 -6.45 17.82
N ILE A 319 -6.69 -6.99 16.60
CA ILE A 319 -5.42 -7.22 15.92
C ILE A 319 -4.81 -5.83 15.86
N ILE A 320 -3.67 -5.63 16.51
CA ILE A 320 -3.02 -4.32 16.65
C ILE A 320 -3.14 -3.61 15.30
N GLY A 321 -3.99 -2.57 15.29
CA GLY A 321 -4.37 -1.92 14.05
C GLY A 321 -3.17 -1.16 13.57
N PHE A 322 -2.55 -1.66 12.49
CA PHE A 322 -1.62 -0.91 11.68
C PHE A 322 -2.17 0.51 11.44
N ARG A 323 -1.34 1.51 11.72
CA ARG A 323 -1.76 2.89 11.96
C ARG A 323 -2.48 3.50 10.75
N LYS A 324 -3.35 4.47 11.09
CA LYS A 324 -4.06 5.39 10.17
C LYS A 324 -3.07 5.89 9.11
N ARG A 325 -3.46 5.89 7.82
CA ARG A 325 -2.82 6.74 6.80
C ARG A 325 -2.57 8.11 7.43
N ARG A 326 -1.32 8.59 7.41
CA ARG A 326 -0.97 9.91 7.96
C ARG A 326 -1.94 10.92 7.34
N PRO A 327 -2.76 11.62 8.16
CA PRO A 327 -3.66 12.63 7.63
C PRO A 327 -2.81 13.71 6.95
N ARG A 328 -3.18 14.08 5.73
CA ARG A 328 -2.42 15.02 4.90
C ARG A 328 -2.74 16.44 5.32
N TRP A 329 -1.75 17.32 5.27
CA TRP A 329 -1.95 18.76 5.38
C TRP A 329 -2.83 19.29 4.25
N ASP A 330 -3.69 20.25 4.58
CA ASP A 330 -4.56 20.91 3.59
C ASP A 330 -3.77 21.99 2.85
N LEU A 331 -3.14 21.59 1.74
CA LEU A 331 -2.31 22.50 0.95
C LEU A 331 -3.12 23.64 0.31
N GLU A 332 -4.41 23.45 0.05
CA GLU A 332 -5.25 24.53 -0.50
C GLU A 332 -5.45 25.63 0.54
N LYS A 333 -5.77 25.25 1.78
CA LYS A 333 -5.82 26.20 2.91
C LYS A 333 -4.47 26.84 3.20
N LEU A 334 -3.38 26.09 3.13
CA LEU A 334 -2.02 26.64 3.30
C LEU A 334 -1.75 27.79 2.32
N TYR A 335 -2.12 27.62 1.05
CA TYR A 335 -1.96 28.68 0.04
C TYR A 335 -2.94 29.84 0.24
N ALA A 336 -4.17 29.58 0.70
CA ALA A 336 -5.13 30.63 1.02
C ALA A 336 -4.67 31.51 2.20
N GLN A 337 -4.01 30.91 3.19
CA GLN A 337 -3.50 31.57 4.40
C GLN A 337 -1.99 31.84 4.34
N ARG A 338 -1.41 31.93 3.14
CA ARG A 338 0.05 32.02 2.96
C ARG A 338 0.71 33.15 3.78
N GLN A 339 0.03 34.29 3.89
CA GLN A 339 0.59 35.50 4.49
C GLN A 339 0.65 35.37 6.01
N SER A 340 -0.45 34.93 6.65
CA SER A 340 -0.47 34.67 8.09
C SER A 340 0.52 33.59 8.48
N VAL A 341 0.65 32.52 7.67
CA VAL A 341 1.63 31.46 7.91
C VAL A 341 3.05 32.00 7.82
N GLN A 342 3.35 32.82 6.82
CA GLN A 342 4.68 33.42 6.64
C GLN A 342 5.04 34.37 7.80
N GLU A 343 4.13 35.24 8.21
CA GLU A 343 4.35 36.18 9.33
C GLU A 343 4.59 35.44 10.65
N THR A 344 3.76 34.44 10.98
CA THR A 344 3.95 33.64 12.21
C THR A 344 5.23 32.80 12.18
N LEU A 345 5.60 32.24 11.03
CA LEU A 345 6.87 31.51 10.90
C LEU A 345 8.07 32.42 11.08
N GLU A 346 8.02 33.64 10.53
CA GLU A 346 9.11 34.60 10.64
C GLU A 346 9.34 35.02 12.09
N GLU A 347 8.26 35.33 12.82
CA GLU A 347 8.32 35.67 14.24
C GLU A 347 8.89 34.51 15.07
N LYS A 348 8.31 33.31 14.94
CA LYS A 348 8.69 32.16 15.77
C LYS A 348 10.08 31.62 15.44
N LEU A 349 10.47 31.54 14.16
CA LEU A 349 11.81 31.05 13.76
C LEU A 349 12.90 32.10 13.97
N GLY A 350 12.56 33.39 13.94
CA GLY A 350 13.46 34.48 14.29
C GLY A 350 13.79 34.53 15.78
N ALA A 351 12.88 34.08 16.64
CA ALA A 351 13.04 34.02 18.09
C ALA A 351 13.88 32.82 18.59
N ILE A 352 14.24 31.88 17.72
CA ILE A 352 15.12 30.75 18.09
C ILE A 352 16.55 31.30 18.28
N GLU A 353 16.92 31.61 19.52
CA GLU A 353 18.28 32.00 19.90
C GLU A 353 19.27 30.84 19.69
N GLY A 354 20.38 31.11 19.00
CA GLY A 354 21.14 30.09 18.29
C GLY A 354 22.39 29.56 18.97
N GLU A 355 22.41 29.27 20.28
CA GLU A 355 23.70 28.94 20.95
C GLU A 355 23.76 27.69 21.85
N SER A 356 22.76 26.81 21.92
CA SER A 356 22.97 25.56 22.69
C SER A 356 22.22 24.36 22.17
N GLY A 357 22.80 23.68 21.18
CA GLY A 357 22.32 22.38 20.75
C GLY A 357 23.11 21.79 19.59
N ASN A 358 23.23 20.46 19.58
CA ASN A 358 23.68 19.72 18.41
C ASN A 358 22.66 19.84 17.26
N ALA A 359 23.04 19.39 16.05
CA ALA A 359 22.19 19.47 14.86
C ALA A 359 20.79 18.84 15.05
N GLU A 360 20.70 17.78 15.86
CA GLU A 360 19.42 17.11 16.18
C GLU A 360 18.48 18.01 16.98
N ALA A 361 18.98 18.67 18.04
CA ALA A 361 18.19 19.59 18.86
C ALA A 361 17.69 20.77 18.02
N GLN A 362 18.59 21.43 17.29
CA GLN A 362 18.25 22.55 16.42
C GLN A 362 17.19 22.18 15.36
N TRP A 363 17.31 21.00 14.74
CA TRP A 363 16.31 20.52 13.79
C TRP A 363 14.95 20.29 14.46
N ASN A 364 14.92 19.70 15.65
CA ASN A 364 13.67 19.44 16.36
C ASN A 364 12.93 20.73 16.71
N ASP A 365 13.63 21.77 17.18
CA ASP A 365 13.04 23.07 17.48
C ASP A 365 12.42 23.72 16.23
N ILE A 366 13.17 23.72 15.11
CA ILE A 366 12.70 24.25 13.82
C ILE A 366 11.49 23.46 13.31
N LYS A 367 11.55 22.13 13.40
CA LYS A 367 10.49 21.22 12.96
C LYS A 367 9.21 21.43 13.77
N GLU A 368 9.30 21.45 15.09
CA GLU A 368 8.14 21.64 15.98
C GLU A 368 7.49 23.00 15.72
N CYS A 369 8.29 24.06 15.62
CA CYS A 369 7.80 25.39 15.25
C CYS A 369 7.02 25.41 13.94
N MET A 370 7.54 24.76 12.88
CA MET A 370 6.86 24.65 11.59
C MET A 370 5.55 23.86 11.70
N LEU A 371 5.58 22.71 12.39
CA LEU A 371 4.44 21.81 12.52
C LEU A 371 3.31 22.41 13.36
N ASP A 372 3.64 23.11 14.44
CA ASP A 372 2.67 23.79 15.30
C ASP A 372 1.99 24.92 14.52
N THR A 373 2.77 25.74 13.80
CA THR A 373 2.23 26.85 12.99
C THR A 373 1.25 26.38 11.93
N ILE A 374 1.55 25.29 11.21
CA ILE A 374 0.60 24.73 10.23
C ILE A 374 -0.56 23.99 10.89
N SER A 375 -0.37 23.40 12.07
CA SER A 375 -1.44 22.75 12.82
C SER A 375 -2.49 23.78 13.26
N ASP A 376 -2.05 24.92 13.77
CA ASP A 376 -2.91 25.97 14.31
C ASP A 376 -3.67 26.74 13.21
N LEU A 377 -2.98 27.10 12.12
CA LEU A 377 -3.56 27.94 11.08
C LEU A 377 -4.32 27.12 10.02
N VAL A 378 -3.72 26.03 9.54
CA VAL A 378 -4.18 25.30 8.35
C VAL A 378 -4.98 24.05 8.71
N GLY A 379 -4.45 23.25 9.64
CA GLY A 379 -5.00 21.95 9.99
C GLY A 379 -4.80 20.88 8.92
N LYS A 380 -5.31 19.67 9.20
CA LYS A 380 -5.23 18.52 8.29
C LYS A 380 -6.51 18.39 7.47
N VAL A 381 -6.41 17.82 6.26
CA VAL A 381 -7.56 17.56 5.38
C VAL A 381 -8.60 16.73 6.14
N GLU A 382 -9.77 17.33 6.34
CA GLU A 382 -10.89 16.61 6.94
C GLU A 382 -11.38 15.52 6.01
N LYS A 383 -11.60 14.33 6.56
CA LYS A 383 -12.25 13.27 5.80
C LYS A 383 -13.71 13.65 5.62
N ILE A 384 -14.10 14.03 4.41
CA ILE A 384 -15.51 14.12 4.03
C ILE A 384 -16.08 12.69 4.04
N ALA A 385 -16.55 12.26 5.21
CA ALA A 385 -17.14 10.95 5.42
C ALA A 385 -18.61 10.93 5.00
N ARG A 386 -18.93 11.51 3.84
CA ARG A 386 -20.25 11.40 3.20
C ARG A 386 -20.06 11.46 1.70
N LYS A 387 -20.84 10.64 0.99
CA LYS A 387 -21.17 10.95 -0.39
C LYS A 387 -21.89 12.32 -0.35
N PRO A 388 -21.33 13.42 -0.90
CA PRO A 388 -21.75 14.79 -0.59
C PRO A 388 -23.21 15.11 -0.90
N TRP A 389 -23.88 14.26 -1.69
CA TRP A 389 -25.25 14.45 -2.14
C TRP A 389 -26.33 13.97 -1.14
N VAL A 390 -25.97 13.38 0.02
CA VAL A 390 -26.96 13.04 1.06
C VAL A 390 -27.19 14.26 1.95
N THR A 391 -28.32 14.94 1.75
CA THR A 391 -28.67 16.16 2.48
C THR A 391 -29.43 15.89 3.79
N GLN A 392 -29.45 16.87 4.69
CA GLN A 392 -30.21 16.79 5.95
C GLN A 392 -31.73 16.65 5.71
N GLU A 393 -32.24 17.24 4.64
CA GLU A 393 -33.64 17.10 4.21
C GLU A 393 -34.00 15.65 3.86
N MET A 394 -33.10 14.94 3.18
CA MET A 394 -33.28 13.51 2.85
C MET A 394 -33.33 12.66 4.12
N MET A 395 -32.49 12.96 5.11
CA MET A 395 -32.49 12.27 6.41
C MET A 395 -33.81 12.49 7.15
N SER A 396 -34.34 13.72 7.17
CA SER A 396 -35.64 14.05 7.76
C SER A 396 -36.78 13.28 7.08
N LYS A 397 -36.79 13.21 5.75
CA LYS A 397 -37.78 12.43 4.98
C LYS A 397 -37.69 10.92 5.25
N MET A 398 -36.49 10.38 5.51
CA MET A 398 -36.33 8.98 5.94
C MET A 398 -36.95 8.73 7.31
N GLU A 399 -36.76 9.66 8.26
CA GLU A 399 -37.37 9.57 9.59
C GLU A 399 -38.90 9.69 9.54
N GLU A 400 -39.43 10.57 8.68
CA GLU A 400 -40.86 10.69 8.48
C GLU A 400 -41.44 9.40 7.88
N ARG A 401 -40.79 8.84 6.84
CA ARG A 401 -41.21 7.56 6.24
C ARG A 401 -41.28 6.44 7.28
N ARG A 402 -40.33 6.40 8.22
CA ARG A 402 -40.30 5.41 9.31
C ARG A 402 -41.53 5.47 10.22
N LYS A 403 -42.08 6.66 10.51
CA LYS A 403 -43.29 6.81 11.35
C LYS A 403 -44.48 6.04 10.77
N TRP A 404 -44.56 5.95 9.45
CA TRP A 404 -45.66 5.30 8.73
C TRP A 404 -45.44 3.80 8.44
N LYS A 405 -44.26 3.24 8.76
CA LYS A 405 -43.91 1.84 8.42
C LYS A 405 -44.86 0.79 9.02
N ASN A 406 -45.30 1.01 10.26
CA ASN A 406 -46.12 0.04 11.01
C ASN A 406 -47.59 0.48 11.15
N VAL A 407 -48.02 1.50 10.39
CA VAL A 407 -49.40 1.99 10.41
C VAL A 407 -50.18 1.21 9.35
N ASN A 408 -51.07 0.32 9.79
CA ASN A 408 -51.77 -0.65 8.92
C ASN A 408 -53.09 -0.14 8.30
N ASN A 409 -53.38 1.16 8.35
CA ASN A 409 -54.52 1.75 7.63
C ASN A 409 -54.16 2.13 6.18
N GLU A 410 -55.16 2.37 5.34
CA GLU A 410 -54.98 2.69 3.92
C GLU A 410 -54.23 4.02 3.72
N GLU A 411 -54.54 5.02 4.54
CA GLU A 411 -53.92 6.34 4.53
C GLU A 411 -52.42 6.26 4.89
N GLY A 412 -52.05 5.49 5.90
CA GLY A 412 -50.66 5.27 6.32
C GLY A 412 -49.85 4.54 5.24
N ARG A 413 -50.44 3.53 4.59
CA ARG A 413 -49.82 2.85 3.42
C ARG A 413 -49.66 3.78 2.23
N ARG A 414 -50.62 4.68 1.98
CA ARG A 414 -50.54 5.70 0.92
C ARG A 414 -49.43 6.72 1.22
N LYS A 415 -49.34 7.21 2.46
CA LYS A 415 -48.32 8.17 2.91
C LYS A 415 -46.90 7.56 2.88
N TYR A 416 -46.75 6.31 3.31
CA TYR A 416 -45.49 5.57 3.19
C TYR A 416 -45.02 5.44 1.72
N ARG A 417 -45.92 5.05 0.80
CA ARG A 417 -45.60 4.95 -0.64
C ARG A 417 -45.22 6.29 -1.25
N ARG A 418 -45.93 7.37 -0.90
CA ARG A 418 -45.63 8.73 -1.36
C ARG A 418 -44.22 9.17 -0.93
N LEU A 419 -43.92 9.07 0.37
CA LEU A 419 -42.61 9.43 0.92
C LEU A 419 -41.48 8.56 0.34
N ARG A 420 -41.73 7.26 0.10
CA ARG A 420 -40.78 6.36 -0.58
C ARG A 420 -40.41 6.87 -1.98
N ASN A 421 -41.40 7.26 -2.77
CA ASN A 421 -41.19 7.74 -4.14
C ASN A 421 -40.52 9.12 -4.18
N GLU A 422 -40.92 10.02 -3.28
CA GLU A 422 -40.30 11.35 -3.15
C GLU A 422 -38.82 11.23 -2.73
N LEU A 423 -38.49 10.37 -1.75
CA LEU A 423 -37.12 10.11 -1.33
C LEU A 423 -36.27 9.52 -2.47
N LYS A 424 -36.83 8.58 -3.25
CA LYS A 424 -36.16 7.99 -4.40
C LYS A 424 -35.80 9.07 -5.44
N ARG A 425 -36.78 9.89 -5.83
CA ARG A 425 -36.57 11.00 -6.80
C ARG A 425 -35.54 12.01 -6.31
N ALA A 426 -35.60 12.40 -5.03
CA ALA A 426 -34.63 13.33 -4.44
C ALA A 426 -33.21 12.74 -4.45
N THR A 427 -33.06 11.45 -4.13
CA THR A 427 -31.77 10.75 -4.14
C THR A 427 -31.18 10.67 -5.55
N ASP A 428 -32.00 10.31 -6.53
CA ASP A 428 -31.57 10.19 -7.92
C ASP A 428 -31.15 11.55 -8.49
N ARG A 429 -31.90 12.62 -8.18
CA ARG A 429 -31.59 14.00 -8.60
C ARG A 429 -30.29 14.51 -7.99
N ALA A 430 -30.13 14.39 -6.67
CA ALA A 430 -28.92 14.84 -5.97
C ALA A 430 -27.66 14.07 -6.43
N LYS A 431 -27.79 12.77 -6.74
CA LYS A 431 -26.70 11.98 -7.31
C LYS A 431 -26.34 12.47 -8.73
N LYS A 432 -27.34 12.77 -9.56
CA LYS A 432 -27.12 13.29 -10.93
C LYS A 432 -26.41 14.64 -10.89
N GLU A 433 -26.92 15.60 -10.13
CA GLU A 433 -26.31 16.94 -9.97
C GLU A 433 -24.86 16.86 -9.47
N TYR A 434 -24.59 15.97 -8.51
CA TYR A 434 -23.24 15.74 -8.02
C TYR A 434 -22.29 15.20 -9.10
N LEU A 435 -22.75 14.23 -9.91
CA LEU A 435 -21.96 13.69 -11.02
C LEU A 435 -21.74 14.74 -12.11
N GLU A 436 -22.76 15.52 -12.45
CA GLU A 436 -22.66 16.63 -13.41
C GLU A 436 -21.64 17.66 -12.94
N LYS A 437 -21.65 18.04 -11.65
CA LYS A 437 -20.65 18.93 -11.07
C LYS A 437 -19.24 18.40 -11.24
N ILE A 438 -19.00 17.11 -10.96
CA ILE A 438 -17.67 16.51 -11.14
C ILE A 438 -17.28 16.48 -12.62
N CYS A 439 -18.19 16.11 -13.52
CA CYS A 439 -17.91 16.13 -14.96
C CYS A 439 -17.54 17.54 -15.43
N ASN A 440 -18.24 18.57 -14.96
CA ASN A 440 -17.93 19.96 -15.27
C ASN A 440 -16.56 20.38 -14.73
N GLU A 441 -16.20 19.99 -13.50
CA GLU A 441 -14.86 20.22 -12.94
C GLU A 441 -13.76 19.52 -13.78
N ILE A 442 -14.00 18.27 -14.22
CA ILE A 442 -13.07 17.52 -15.08
C ILE A 442 -12.90 18.22 -16.43
N MET A 443 -13.99 18.66 -17.06
CA MET A 443 -13.96 19.40 -18.32
C MET A 443 -13.21 20.73 -18.18
N GLU A 444 -13.40 21.44 -17.06
CA GLU A 444 -12.66 22.68 -16.80
C GLU A 444 -11.17 22.43 -16.56
N PHE A 445 -10.81 21.37 -15.85
CA PHE A 445 -9.40 20.96 -15.70
C PHE A 445 -8.75 20.56 -17.02
N GLN A 446 -9.51 19.92 -17.92
CA GLN A 446 -9.03 19.65 -19.28
C GLN A 446 -8.83 20.96 -20.06
N ARG A 447 -9.78 21.89 -20.01
CA ARG A 447 -9.70 23.19 -20.69
C ARG A 447 -8.52 24.03 -20.21
N THR A 448 -8.24 24.00 -18.91
CA THR A 448 -7.12 24.74 -18.28
C THR A 448 -5.78 23.99 -18.33
N GLY A 449 -5.72 22.81 -18.96
CA GLY A 449 -4.50 22.01 -19.06
C GLY A 449 -4.02 21.40 -17.73
N ARG A 450 -4.85 21.41 -16.68
CA ARG A 450 -4.58 20.87 -15.34
C ARG A 450 -4.87 19.37 -15.26
N TYR A 451 -4.14 18.59 -16.06
CA TYR A 451 -4.29 17.13 -16.14
C TYR A 451 -4.04 16.41 -14.79
N ASP A 452 -3.28 17.03 -13.89
CA ASP A 452 -3.06 16.55 -12.52
C ASP A 452 -4.35 16.51 -11.69
N LEU A 453 -5.11 17.61 -11.71
CA LEU A 453 -6.39 17.74 -11.02
C LEU A 453 -7.48 16.92 -11.72
N MET A 454 -7.47 16.89 -13.06
CA MET A 454 -8.34 16.03 -13.87
C MET A 454 -8.19 14.56 -13.47
N TYR A 455 -6.95 14.06 -13.40
CA TYR A 455 -6.66 12.68 -13.00
C TYR A 455 -7.10 12.39 -11.55
N MET A 456 -6.89 13.34 -10.64
CA MET A 456 -7.36 13.23 -9.25
C MET A 456 -8.88 13.12 -9.15
N LYS A 457 -9.63 14.00 -9.84
CA LYS A 457 -11.10 13.96 -9.88
C LYS A 457 -11.66 12.72 -10.58
N THR A 458 -11.02 12.29 -11.66
CA THR A 458 -11.39 11.04 -12.35
C THR A 458 -11.24 9.83 -11.42
N LYS A 459 -10.22 9.86 -10.55
CA LYS A 459 -10.01 8.83 -9.53
C LYS A 459 -11.07 8.86 -8.41
N GLU A 460 -11.63 10.03 -8.08
CA GLU A 460 -12.74 10.15 -7.12
C GLU A 460 -14.03 9.48 -7.62
N LEU A 461 -14.27 9.50 -8.94
CA LEU A 461 -15.41 8.81 -9.57
C LEU A 461 -15.30 7.27 -9.54
N GLY A 462 -14.13 6.73 -9.14
CA GLY A 462 -13.93 5.29 -9.04
C GLY A 462 -13.90 4.59 -10.40
N TRP A 463 -13.61 5.30 -11.49
CA TRP A 463 -13.32 4.73 -12.83
C TRP A 463 -11.96 4.04 -12.87
N LYS A 464 -11.76 3.10 -11.97
CA LYS A 464 -11.01 1.90 -12.29
C LYS A 464 -12.06 0.81 -12.29
N GLU A 465 -12.11 0.01 -13.35
CA GLU A 465 -12.54 -1.37 -13.16
C GLU A 465 -11.93 -1.83 -11.85
N ASN A 466 -12.75 -2.30 -10.93
CA ASN A 466 -12.29 -3.07 -9.79
C ASN A 466 -11.62 -4.33 -10.38
N HIS A 467 -10.43 -4.17 -10.96
CA HIS A 467 -9.35 -5.09 -10.72
C HIS A 467 -9.37 -5.17 -9.23
N GLY A 468 -9.97 -6.26 -8.72
CA GLY A 468 -10.05 -6.49 -7.31
C GLY A 468 -8.68 -6.15 -6.76
N ILE A 469 -8.66 -5.59 -5.56
CA ILE A 469 -7.50 -5.83 -4.73
C ILE A 469 -7.52 -7.35 -4.54
N GLN A 470 -7.08 -8.10 -5.56
CA GLN A 470 -6.54 -9.41 -5.41
C GLN A 470 -5.53 -9.17 -4.31
N ASN A 471 -5.69 -9.88 -3.22
CA ASN A 471 -4.59 -10.10 -2.31
C ASN A 471 -3.47 -10.65 -3.20
N VAL A 472 -2.64 -9.77 -3.74
CA VAL A 472 -1.42 -10.16 -4.43
C VAL A 472 -0.51 -10.52 -3.28
N GLY A 473 -0.74 -11.71 -2.74
CA GLY A 473 0.18 -12.33 -1.81
C GLY A 473 1.56 -12.30 -2.43
N ILE A 474 2.55 -12.05 -1.60
CA ILE A 474 3.93 -12.01 -2.03
C ILE A 474 4.49 -13.42 -1.93
N GLU A 475 5.17 -13.84 -2.98
CA GLU A 475 5.92 -15.09 -2.99
C GLU A 475 7.11 -14.99 -2.02
N ASP A 476 7.23 -15.97 -1.13
CA ASP A 476 8.44 -16.13 -0.31
C ASP A 476 9.61 -16.69 -1.15
N SER A 477 10.75 -16.92 -0.50
CA SER A 477 11.94 -17.48 -1.16
C SER A 477 11.76 -18.90 -1.70
N GLN A 478 10.73 -19.62 -1.25
CA GLN A 478 10.38 -20.97 -1.70
C GLN A 478 9.29 -20.97 -2.79
N GLY A 479 8.81 -19.79 -3.19
CA GLY A 479 7.74 -19.64 -4.19
C GLY A 479 6.32 -19.80 -3.62
N ASN A 480 6.17 -19.93 -2.29
CA ASN A 480 4.85 -20.02 -1.67
C ASN A 480 4.21 -18.63 -1.61
N ARG A 481 2.93 -18.54 -1.99
CA ARG A 481 2.21 -17.28 -2.01
C ARG A 481 1.67 -16.92 -0.63
N ILE A 482 2.31 -15.95 0.03
CA ILE A 482 1.96 -15.50 1.36
C ILE A 482 1.03 -14.29 1.31
N VAL A 483 -0.16 -14.46 1.89
CA VAL A 483 -1.17 -13.38 2.00
C VAL A 483 -1.21 -12.79 3.41
N ASP A 484 -0.69 -13.51 4.43
CA ASP A 484 -0.62 -13.00 5.80
C ASP A 484 0.28 -11.78 5.87
N GLN A 485 -0.27 -10.69 6.40
CA GLN A 485 0.39 -9.40 6.31
C GLN A 485 1.63 -9.28 7.20
N ARG A 486 1.68 -9.98 8.34
CA ARG A 486 2.87 -9.96 9.21
C ARG A 486 4.00 -10.71 8.55
N GLN A 487 3.69 -11.84 7.93
CA GLN A 487 4.66 -12.59 7.14
C GLN A 487 5.10 -11.80 5.91
N VAL A 488 4.19 -11.12 5.21
CA VAL A 488 4.55 -10.21 4.09
C VAL A 488 5.51 -9.11 4.53
N LEU A 489 5.27 -8.48 5.70
CA LEU A 489 6.19 -7.47 6.23
C LEU A 489 7.57 -8.08 6.54
N LYS A 490 7.62 -9.29 7.11
CA LYS A 490 8.87 -9.99 7.39
C LYS A 490 9.62 -10.40 6.11
N ILE A 491 8.89 -10.83 5.06
CA ILE A 491 9.48 -11.12 3.74
C ILE A 491 10.10 -9.86 3.15
N TRP A 492 9.42 -8.71 3.26
CA TRP A 492 9.98 -7.43 2.82
C TRP A 492 11.21 -7.01 3.62
N GLU A 493 11.17 -7.18 4.93
CA GLU A 493 12.28 -6.87 5.84
C GLU A 493 13.52 -7.71 5.50
N ASN A 494 13.34 -9.03 5.33
CA ASN A 494 14.40 -9.94 4.91
C ASN A 494 14.93 -9.56 3.51
N TYR A 495 14.04 -9.31 2.54
CA TYR A 495 14.44 -8.93 1.18
C TYR A 495 15.28 -7.65 1.13
N ILE A 496 14.90 -6.62 1.89
CA ILE A 496 15.67 -5.36 1.96
C ILE A 496 16.98 -5.57 2.71
N SER A 497 16.96 -6.36 3.78
CA SER A 497 18.18 -6.74 4.49
C SER A 497 19.14 -7.41 3.53
N GLU A 498 18.77 -8.50 2.86
CA GLU A 498 19.60 -9.21 1.87
C GLU A 498 20.04 -8.32 0.69
N LEU A 499 19.17 -7.44 0.21
CA LEU A 499 19.49 -6.54 -0.91
C LEU A 499 20.64 -5.59 -0.57
N TYR A 500 20.60 -5.02 0.64
CA TYR A 500 21.58 -4.05 1.11
C TYR A 500 22.62 -4.65 2.06
N ASP A 501 22.53 -5.96 2.31
CA ASP A 501 23.52 -6.69 3.09
C ASP A 501 24.80 -6.77 2.29
N ARG A 502 25.89 -6.51 3.00
CA ARG A 502 27.23 -6.59 2.45
C ARG A 502 28.03 -7.45 3.43
N PRO A 503 28.48 -8.66 3.03
CA PRO A 503 29.46 -9.37 3.82
C PRO A 503 30.69 -8.45 3.95
N ASN A 504 31.11 -8.19 5.18
CA ASN A 504 32.14 -7.21 5.53
C ASN A 504 31.75 -5.75 5.26
N ARG A 505 30.54 -5.35 5.66
CA ARG A 505 30.22 -3.92 5.82
C ARG A 505 31.30 -3.27 6.70
N PRO A 506 31.94 -2.19 6.23
CA PRO A 506 32.98 -1.54 7.03
C PRO A 506 32.33 -0.91 8.26
N GLU A 507 32.97 -1.01 9.43
CA GLU A 507 32.47 -0.41 10.68
C GLU A 507 32.45 1.13 10.60
N THR A 508 33.37 1.70 9.81
CA THR A 508 33.46 3.11 9.49
C THR A 508 33.82 3.28 8.01
N LEU A 509 33.38 4.38 7.39
CA LEU A 509 33.88 4.77 6.08
C LEU A 509 35.06 5.72 6.30
N GLU A 510 36.25 5.28 5.90
CA GLU A 510 37.48 6.06 6.02
C GLU A 510 37.37 7.35 5.21
N VAL A 511 37.46 8.46 5.92
CA VAL A 511 37.71 9.81 5.41
C VAL A 511 38.90 10.30 6.22
N GLU A 512 39.81 11.07 5.63
CA GLU A 512 41.01 11.53 6.33
C GLU A 512 40.64 12.28 7.61
N PRO A 513 41.42 12.14 8.70
CA PRO A 513 41.31 13.01 9.86
C PRO A 513 41.36 14.48 9.43
N GLU A 514 40.55 15.32 10.06
CA GLU A 514 40.43 16.72 9.66
C GLU A 514 41.76 17.49 9.78
N GLU A 515 42.62 17.05 10.71
CA GLU A 515 43.93 17.60 10.99
C GLU A 515 44.95 17.33 9.86
N GLU A 516 44.70 16.31 9.04
CA GLU A 516 45.57 15.89 7.93
C GLU A 516 45.18 16.53 6.59
N VAL A 517 44.13 17.35 6.57
CA VAL A 517 43.56 17.94 5.36
C VAL A 517 43.95 19.41 5.25
N ASP A 518 44.55 19.76 4.11
CA ASP A 518 44.88 21.14 3.80
C ASP A 518 43.65 22.04 3.81
N THR A 519 43.82 23.28 4.27
CA THR A 519 42.71 24.23 4.44
C THR A 519 41.96 24.46 3.12
N ASP A 520 42.68 24.48 2.00
CA ASP A 520 42.12 24.67 0.66
C ASP A 520 41.27 23.48 0.18
N GLU A 521 41.49 22.29 0.74
CA GLU A 521 40.75 21.06 0.39
C GLU A 521 39.49 20.86 1.26
N LYS A 522 39.27 21.68 2.29
CA LYS A 522 38.10 21.54 3.18
C LYS A 522 36.80 21.96 2.50
N GLY A 523 36.85 22.98 1.64
CA GLY A 523 35.70 23.57 0.97
C GLY A 523 34.96 24.60 1.85
N PRO A 524 34.21 25.56 1.24
CA PRO A 524 33.60 26.67 1.97
C PRO A 524 32.30 26.26 2.71
N TYR A 525 31.93 27.01 3.74
CA TYR A 525 30.63 26.89 4.41
C TYR A 525 29.44 27.12 3.47
N ILE A 526 28.26 26.61 3.83
CA ILE A 526 27.02 26.77 3.06
C ILE A 526 26.53 28.21 3.15
N LEU A 527 26.31 28.82 1.99
CA LEU A 527 25.78 30.18 1.90
C LEU A 527 24.25 30.19 1.96
N GLN A 528 23.67 31.22 2.57
CA GLN A 528 22.21 31.41 2.63
C GLN A 528 21.58 31.47 1.23
N SER A 529 22.28 32.03 0.24
CA SER A 529 21.83 32.10 -1.15
C SER A 529 21.73 30.71 -1.82
N GLU A 530 22.58 29.75 -1.42
CA GLU A 530 22.51 28.37 -1.89
C GLU A 530 21.25 27.67 -1.35
N VAL A 531 20.95 27.89 -0.06
CA VAL A 531 19.75 27.39 0.63
C VAL A 531 18.49 27.94 -0.01
N GLU A 532 18.41 29.26 -0.19
CA GLU A 532 17.28 29.94 -0.82
C GLU A 532 17.04 29.41 -2.24
N LYS A 533 18.11 29.30 -3.05
CA LYS A 533 18.02 28.78 -4.42
C LYS A 533 17.55 27.32 -4.45
N ALA A 534 17.98 26.50 -3.49
CA ALA A 534 17.55 25.11 -3.40
C ALA A 534 16.06 24.98 -3.04
N ILE A 535 15.56 25.80 -2.11
CA ILE A 535 14.15 25.87 -1.70
C ILE A 535 13.25 26.32 -2.87
N LYS A 536 13.63 27.41 -3.55
CA LYS A 536 12.85 27.97 -4.68
C LYS A 536 12.59 26.92 -5.76
N GLU A 537 13.59 26.12 -6.09
CA GLU A 537 13.48 25.07 -7.11
C GLU A 537 12.77 23.78 -6.66
N MET A 538 12.39 23.63 -5.39
CA MET A 538 11.62 22.45 -4.97
C MET A 538 10.25 22.41 -5.68
N ARG A 539 9.72 21.21 -5.90
CA ARG A 539 8.37 21.04 -6.49
C ARG A 539 7.32 21.11 -5.39
N LYS A 540 6.22 21.83 -5.67
CA LYS A 540 5.04 21.95 -4.80
C LYS A 540 4.25 20.64 -4.75
N GLY A 541 3.51 20.40 -3.67
CA GLY A 541 2.60 19.27 -3.53
C GLY A 541 3.27 17.89 -3.51
N LYS A 542 4.55 17.84 -3.12
CA LYS A 542 5.30 16.59 -2.99
C LYS A 542 5.02 15.92 -1.64
N ALA A 543 5.17 14.59 -1.60
CA ALA A 543 4.96 13.82 -0.38
C ALA A 543 6.07 14.11 0.64
N THR A 544 5.66 14.26 1.90
CA THR A 544 6.54 14.48 3.04
C THR A 544 7.37 13.24 3.38
N GLY A 545 8.50 13.48 4.05
CA GLY A 545 9.29 12.43 4.69
C GLY A 545 8.63 11.98 6.00
N ASP A 546 9.41 11.33 6.86
CA ASP A 546 8.92 10.91 8.16
C ASP A 546 8.77 12.09 9.15
N ASP A 547 9.41 13.22 8.86
CA ASP A 547 9.30 14.53 9.52
C ASP A 547 7.91 15.18 9.39
N ASP A 548 7.10 14.76 8.41
CA ASP A 548 5.77 15.31 8.10
C ASP A 548 5.75 16.80 7.72
N VAL A 549 6.92 17.43 7.51
CA VAL A 549 7.08 18.84 7.10
C VAL A 549 6.91 18.97 5.58
N PRO A 550 5.88 19.67 5.07
CA PRO A 550 5.70 19.89 3.64
C PRO A 550 6.79 20.78 3.05
N GLY A 551 7.30 20.42 1.87
CA GLY A 551 8.21 21.29 1.11
C GLY A 551 7.57 22.63 0.72
N ASP A 552 6.23 22.69 0.67
CA ASP A 552 5.46 23.90 0.45
C ASP A 552 5.59 24.90 1.62
N VAL A 553 5.78 24.42 2.87
CA VAL A 553 6.02 25.28 4.05
C VAL A 553 7.40 25.90 4.00
N LEU A 554 8.42 25.13 3.63
CA LEU A 554 9.79 25.62 3.47
C LEU A 554 9.90 26.76 2.44
N LYS A 555 9.00 26.79 1.45
CA LYS A 555 8.92 27.88 0.46
C LYS A 555 8.30 29.17 0.98
N LEU A 556 7.64 29.14 2.14
CA LEU A 556 7.03 30.31 2.79
C LEU A 556 7.96 30.95 3.83
N LEU A 557 9.18 30.42 4.01
CA LEU A 557 10.14 30.99 4.95
C LEU A 557 10.58 32.39 4.48
N GLY A 558 10.52 33.34 5.41
CA GLY A 558 11.12 34.67 5.26
C GLY A 558 12.63 34.64 5.54
N GLU A 559 13.22 35.82 5.70
CA GLU A 559 14.67 35.99 5.83
C GLU A 559 15.22 35.39 7.13
N GLY A 560 14.52 35.61 8.25
CA GLY A 560 14.84 35.02 9.55
C GLY A 560 14.77 33.50 9.51
N GLY A 561 13.70 32.94 8.92
CA GLY A 561 13.59 31.49 8.72
C GLY A 561 14.71 30.90 7.87
N LEU A 562 15.11 31.58 6.79
CA LEU A 562 16.25 31.18 5.95
C LEU A 562 17.58 31.23 6.70
N LYS A 563 17.79 32.27 7.52
CA LYS A 563 19.00 32.42 8.35
C LYS A 563 19.10 31.30 9.37
N THR A 564 18.02 31.01 10.10
CA THR A 564 17.95 29.91 11.08
C THR A 564 18.20 28.55 10.42
N LEU A 565 17.61 28.31 9.25
CA LEU A 565 17.83 27.07 8.50
C LEU A 565 19.27 26.96 7.97
N THR A 566 19.88 28.06 7.54
CA THR A 566 21.27 28.09 7.07
C THR A 566 22.25 27.79 8.20
N LYS A 567 21.99 28.31 9.41
CA LYS A 567 22.77 27.97 10.61
C LYS A 567 22.72 26.47 10.90
N LEU A 568 21.52 25.86 10.94
CA LEU A 568 21.38 24.41 11.10
C LEU A 568 22.19 23.64 10.06
N MET A 569 22.10 24.04 8.79
CA MET A 569 22.84 23.38 7.71
C MET A 569 24.36 23.48 7.90
N ASN A 570 24.87 24.63 8.37
CA ASN A 570 26.29 24.79 8.67
C ASN A 570 26.71 24.01 9.91
N THR A 571 25.88 23.91 10.95
CA THR A 571 26.15 23.02 12.10
C THR A 571 26.23 21.56 11.67
N ILE A 572 25.34 21.10 10.77
CA ILE A 572 25.42 19.76 10.17
C ILE A 572 26.69 19.60 9.33
N TYR A 573 27.04 20.61 8.55
CA TYR A 573 28.20 20.61 7.67
C TYR A 573 29.52 20.52 8.45
N GLU A 574 29.63 21.27 9.55
CA GLU A 574 30.78 21.35 10.45
C GLU A 574 30.92 20.13 11.36
N SER A 575 29.82 19.58 11.87
CA SER A 575 29.87 18.37 12.71
C SER A 575 29.93 17.07 11.90
N GLY A 576 29.41 17.08 10.67
CA GLY A 576 29.15 15.86 9.90
C GLY A 576 27.98 15.02 10.43
N GLU A 577 27.26 15.49 11.45
CA GLU A 577 26.17 14.77 12.10
C GLU A 577 24.83 15.12 11.47
N TRP A 578 24.17 14.10 10.91
CA TRP A 578 22.84 14.25 10.34
C TRP A 578 21.75 14.02 11.40
N PRO A 579 20.71 14.87 11.45
CA PRO A 579 19.52 14.57 12.23
C PRO A 579 18.88 13.22 11.85
N LYS A 580 18.29 12.53 12.82
CA LYS A 580 17.66 11.20 12.64
C LYS A 580 16.59 11.21 11.56
N ASP A 581 15.79 12.27 11.47
CA ASP A 581 14.77 12.41 10.43
C ASP A 581 15.37 12.45 8.99
N PHE A 582 16.67 12.75 8.85
CA PHE A 582 17.35 12.87 7.57
C PHE A 582 18.01 11.54 7.16
N THR A 583 18.31 10.67 8.12
CA THR A 583 18.95 9.36 7.92
C THR A 583 17.96 8.20 7.99
N GLU A 584 16.89 8.30 8.79
CA GLU A 584 15.80 7.33 8.82
C GLU A 584 14.80 7.58 7.69
N VAL A 585 14.70 6.62 6.77
CA VAL A 585 13.94 6.79 5.53
C VAL A 585 12.86 5.73 5.41
N THR A 586 11.64 6.16 5.08
CA THR A 586 10.58 5.24 4.68
C THR A 586 10.64 4.96 3.18
N MET A 587 10.81 3.68 2.81
CA MET A 587 10.70 3.20 1.44
C MET A 587 9.25 2.85 1.09
N ILE A 588 8.77 3.33 -0.05
CA ILE A 588 7.49 2.90 -0.64
C ILE A 588 7.77 1.93 -1.79
N ALA A 589 7.11 0.77 -1.77
CA ALA A 589 7.16 -0.20 -2.85
C ALA A 589 6.12 0.14 -3.95
N LEU A 590 6.60 0.50 -5.13
CA LEU A 590 5.77 0.74 -6.33
C LEU A 590 5.86 -0.45 -7.28
N LYS A 591 4.72 -0.97 -7.74
CA LYS A 591 4.70 -2.09 -8.69
C LYS A 591 5.33 -1.70 -10.03
N LYS A 592 6.31 -2.48 -10.52
CA LYS A 592 6.87 -2.34 -11.88
C LYS A 592 5.93 -2.90 -12.96
N LYS A 593 5.16 -3.94 -12.61
CA LYS A 593 4.21 -4.62 -13.50
C LYS A 593 2.85 -4.84 -12.82
N THR A 594 1.80 -5.03 -13.61
CA THR A 594 0.41 -5.16 -13.12
C THR A 594 0.22 -6.34 -12.16
N LYS A 595 0.85 -7.48 -12.43
CA LYS A 595 0.87 -8.70 -11.59
C LYS A 595 2.22 -8.87 -10.88
N ALA A 596 2.54 -7.97 -9.96
CA ALA A 596 3.77 -8.05 -9.17
C ALA A 596 3.58 -9.00 -7.96
N THR A 597 4.11 -10.22 -8.04
CA THR A 597 4.01 -11.24 -6.97
C THR A 597 5.29 -11.38 -6.16
N LYS A 598 6.44 -10.94 -6.67
CA LYS A 598 7.73 -10.97 -5.95
C LYS A 598 8.12 -9.58 -5.44
N CYS A 599 8.94 -9.51 -4.39
CA CYS A 599 9.50 -8.23 -3.93
C CYS A 599 10.33 -7.52 -5.02
N SER A 600 11.08 -8.27 -5.84
CA SER A 600 11.88 -7.75 -6.96
C SER A 600 11.06 -7.09 -8.08
N ASP A 601 9.77 -7.43 -8.19
CA ASP A 601 8.82 -6.82 -9.13
C ASP A 601 8.37 -5.42 -8.71
N HIS A 602 8.85 -4.94 -7.57
CA HIS A 602 8.58 -3.63 -7.05
C HIS A 602 9.84 -2.76 -7.13
N ARG A 603 9.63 -1.45 -7.27
CA ARG A 603 10.64 -0.42 -7.11
C ARG A 603 10.47 0.21 -5.74
N THR A 604 11.52 0.23 -4.96
CA THR A 604 11.58 0.92 -3.67
C THR A 604 11.95 2.38 -3.89
N ILE A 605 11.12 3.31 -3.41
CA ILE A 605 11.41 4.74 -3.45
C ILE A 605 11.51 5.27 -2.04
N SER A 606 12.63 5.92 -1.73
CA SER A 606 12.90 6.55 -0.44
C SER A 606 12.15 7.88 -0.29
N LEU A 607 11.29 7.98 0.72
CA LEU A 607 10.71 9.24 1.16
C LEU A 607 11.68 9.98 2.09
N ILE A 608 12.57 10.75 1.48
CA ILE A 608 13.56 11.57 2.19
C ILE A 608 12.91 12.90 2.61
N ALA A 609 13.22 13.35 3.83
CA ALA A 609 12.85 14.67 4.37
C ALA A 609 13.16 15.80 3.38
N HIS A 610 12.28 16.79 3.28
CA HIS A 610 12.48 17.90 2.34
C HIS A 610 13.71 18.74 2.70
N THR A 611 13.95 18.93 4.00
CA THR A 611 15.13 19.64 4.49
C THR A 611 16.43 18.93 4.13
N ALA A 612 16.49 17.60 4.29
CA ALA A 612 17.65 16.80 3.85
C ALA A 612 17.89 16.91 2.33
N LYS A 613 16.83 17.00 1.52
CA LYS A 613 16.95 17.21 0.07
C LYS A 613 17.53 18.58 -0.29
N ILE A 614 17.38 19.60 0.57
CA ILE A 614 18.01 20.90 0.35
C ILE A 614 19.53 20.75 0.43
N ILE A 615 20.05 20.16 1.51
CA ILE A 615 21.48 19.91 1.68
C ILE A 615 22.01 19.03 0.54
N ALA A 616 21.36 17.91 0.24
CA ALA A 616 21.77 17.02 -0.85
C ALA A 616 21.82 17.73 -2.22
N LYS A 617 20.97 18.74 -2.43
CA LYS A 617 20.94 19.53 -3.66
C LYS A 617 22.05 20.58 -3.71
N ILE A 618 22.42 21.16 -2.57
CA ILE A 618 23.58 22.05 -2.44
C ILE A 618 24.85 21.24 -2.73
N LEU A 619 25.04 20.11 -2.04
CA LEU A 619 26.16 19.19 -2.28
C LEU A 619 26.26 18.79 -3.76
N LYS A 620 25.14 18.40 -4.38
CA LYS A 620 25.10 18.07 -5.82
C LYS A 620 25.71 19.19 -6.66
N ARG A 621 25.29 20.45 -6.46
CA ARG A 621 25.76 21.57 -7.29
C ARG A 621 27.23 21.86 -7.11
N ARG A 622 27.75 21.70 -5.90
CA ARG A 622 29.17 21.93 -5.60
C ARG A 622 30.06 20.89 -6.27
N ILE A 623 29.68 19.62 -6.20
CA ILE A 623 30.46 18.53 -6.81
C ILE A 623 30.22 18.36 -8.31
N GLU A 624 29.12 18.91 -8.85
CA GLU A 624 28.70 18.66 -10.24
C GLU A 624 29.74 19.09 -11.27
N ARG A 625 30.44 20.21 -11.05
CA ARG A 625 31.50 20.65 -11.97
C ARG A 625 32.69 19.69 -11.97
N LYS A 626 33.22 19.35 -10.77
CA LYS A 626 34.36 18.43 -10.62
C LYS A 626 34.06 17.05 -11.21
N ILE A 627 32.83 16.56 -11.05
CA ILE A 627 32.39 15.29 -11.65
C ILE A 627 32.27 15.39 -13.17
N GLU A 628 31.71 16.49 -13.69
CA GLU A 628 31.55 16.67 -15.13
C GLU A 628 32.88 16.66 -15.88
N ASP A 629 33.96 17.16 -15.25
CA ASP A 629 35.32 17.13 -15.79
C ASP A 629 35.87 15.69 -15.92
N VAL A 630 35.33 14.73 -15.15
CA VAL A 630 35.72 13.30 -15.18
C VAL A 630 34.84 12.48 -16.12
N LEU A 631 33.57 12.87 -16.34
CA LEU A 631 32.61 12.11 -17.14
C LEU A 631 32.94 12.13 -18.64
N GLY A 632 33.06 10.95 -19.25
CA GLY A 632 33.23 10.82 -20.70
C GLY A 632 32.04 11.39 -21.49
N GLU A 633 32.28 11.82 -22.74
CA GLU A 633 31.23 12.36 -23.61
C GLU A 633 30.15 11.33 -23.97
N ASP A 634 30.49 10.05 -23.86
CA ASP A 634 29.65 8.88 -24.13
C ASP A 634 28.66 8.54 -23.00
N GLN A 635 28.70 9.25 -21.87
CA GLN A 635 27.66 9.19 -20.83
C GLN A 635 26.56 10.21 -21.10
N PHE A 636 25.31 9.75 -21.26
CA PHE A 636 24.13 10.57 -21.54
C PHE A 636 23.13 10.63 -20.38
N GLY A 637 23.16 9.63 -19.48
CA GLY A 637 22.18 9.52 -18.40
C GLY A 637 22.38 10.62 -17.35
N PHE A 638 21.29 11.20 -16.86
CA PHE A 638 21.27 12.20 -15.78
C PHE A 638 22.16 13.44 -15.96
N ARG A 639 22.64 13.71 -17.18
CA ARG A 639 23.45 14.90 -17.50
C ARG A 639 22.60 16.02 -18.07
N ARG A 640 23.03 17.26 -17.82
CA ARG A 640 22.33 18.44 -18.31
C ARG A 640 22.54 18.56 -19.83
N GLY A 641 21.46 18.76 -20.58
CA GLY A 641 21.52 18.93 -22.03
C GLY A 641 21.66 17.63 -22.84
N LYS A 642 21.80 16.47 -22.18
CA LYS A 642 21.82 15.15 -22.81
C LYS A 642 20.52 14.39 -22.51
N GLY A 643 19.97 13.73 -23.52
CA GLY A 643 18.72 12.98 -23.44
C GLY A 643 18.82 11.61 -24.12
N THR A 644 17.78 10.79 -23.94
CA THR A 644 17.72 9.44 -24.53
C THR A 644 17.82 9.45 -26.05
N ARG A 645 17.35 10.54 -26.69
CA ARG A 645 17.42 10.72 -28.14
C ARG A 645 18.86 10.83 -28.65
N ASP A 646 19.75 11.42 -27.86
CA ASP A 646 21.14 11.63 -28.24
C ASP A 646 21.90 10.30 -28.21
N ALA A 647 21.71 9.50 -27.15
CA ALA A 647 22.28 8.15 -27.04
C ALA A 647 21.79 7.22 -28.16
N ILE A 648 20.48 7.22 -28.46
CA ILE A 648 19.91 6.43 -29.56
C ILE A 648 20.43 6.93 -30.91
N GLY A 649 20.51 8.26 -31.10
CA GLY A 649 21.04 8.87 -32.30
C GLY A 649 22.48 8.45 -32.56
N MET A 650 23.33 8.45 -31.52
CA MET A 650 24.71 8.01 -31.61
C MET A 650 24.82 6.54 -32.03
N MET A 651 24.09 5.64 -31.37
CA MET A 651 24.06 4.22 -31.74
C MET A 651 23.60 4.00 -33.19
N ARG A 652 22.61 4.79 -33.63
CA ARG A 652 22.10 4.70 -35.00
C ARG A 652 23.14 5.15 -36.02
N ILE A 653 23.83 6.26 -35.77
CA ILE A 653 24.89 6.77 -36.66
C ILE A 653 26.03 5.76 -36.74
N ILE A 654 26.46 5.19 -35.60
CA ILE A 654 27.49 4.14 -35.57
C ILE A 654 27.07 2.95 -36.44
N ALA A 655 25.87 2.44 -36.25
CA ALA A 655 25.35 1.31 -37.04
C ALA A 655 25.28 1.63 -38.55
N GLU A 656 24.74 2.80 -38.92
CA GLU A 656 24.66 3.23 -40.32
C GLU A 656 26.05 3.36 -40.96
N ARG A 657 27.02 3.95 -40.24
CA ARG A 657 28.39 4.11 -40.74
C ARG A 657 29.12 2.78 -40.90
N THR A 658 29.01 1.87 -39.93
CA THR A 658 29.56 0.51 -40.04
C THR A 658 29.03 -0.19 -41.29
N LEU A 659 27.73 -0.10 -41.54
CA LEU A 659 27.10 -0.67 -42.72
C LEU A 659 27.50 0.04 -44.02
N GLU A 660 27.82 1.34 -44.01
CA GLU A 660 28.29 2.07 -45.20
C GLU A 660 29.70 1.59 -45.62
N ILE A 661 30.59 1.38 -44.66
CA ILE A 661 31.99 0.98 -44.91
C ILE A 661 32.20 -0.53 -45.06
N ASP A 662 31.12 -1.32 -44.99
CA ASP A 662 31.14 -2.79 -45.12
C ASP A 662 31.99 -3.50 -44.06
N GLU A 663 32.04 -2.95 -42.85
CA GLU A 663 32.68 -3.58 -41.70
C GLU A 663 31.64 -4.29 -40.82
N GLU A 664 32.13 -5.17 -39.94
CA GLU A 664 31.32 -5.79 -38.90
C GLU A 664 31.49 -5.05 -37.57
N LEU A 665 30.41 -4.95 -36.80
CA LEU A 665 30.43 -4.42 -35.44
C LEU A 665 29.67 -5.34 -34.49
N CYS A 666 30.34 -5.78 -33.45
CA CYS A 666 29.76 -6.52 -32.34
C CYS A 666 29.36 -5.54 -31.24
N VAL A 667 28.11 -5.64 -30.78
CA VAL A 667 27.51 -4.75 -29.79
C VAL A 667 26.96 -5.57 -28.63
N CYS A 668 27.37 -5.27 -27.40
CA CYS A 668 26.86 -5.90 -26.18
C CYS A 668 26.11 -4.88 -25.32
N PHE A 669 24.82 -5.13 -25.07
CA PHE A 669 23.96 -4.38 -24.18
C PHE A 669 24.00 -5.02 -22.78
N ILE A 670 24.73 -4.39 -21.87
CA ILE A 670 24.98 -4.88 -20.51
C ILE A 670 23.90 -4.37 -19.56
N ASP A 671 23.29 -5.30 -18.80
CA ASP A 671 22.36 -4.99 -17.70
C ASP A 671 23.03 -5.36 -16.37
N TRP A 672 23.18 -4.39 -15.48
CA TRP A 672 23.68 -4.63 -14.12
C TRP A 672 22.54 -5.08 -13.20
N GLN A 673 22.78 -6.10 -12.38
CA GLN A 673 21.80 -6.55 -11.39
C GLN A 673 21.64 -5.48 -10.30
N LYS A 674 20.47 -4.83 -10.25
CA LYS A 674 20.09 -3.86 -9.20
C LYS A 674 21.18 -2.79 -8.95
N ALA A 675 21.70 -2.21 -10.03
CA ALA A 675 22.88 -1.33 -10.05
C ALA A 675 22.95 -0.31 -8.90
N PHE A 676 21.89 0.49 -8.71
CA PHE A 676 21.83 1.51 -7.66
C PHE A 676 21.93 0.93 -6.25
N ASP A 677 21.46 -0.31 -6.04
CA ASP A 677 21.40 -0.94 -4.72
C ASP A 677 22.72 -1.62 -4.33
N ARG A 678 23.67 -1.77 -5.26
CA ARG A 678 24.91 -2.57 -5.04
C ARG A 678 26.20 -1.74 -4.94
N VAL A 679 26.13 -0.43 -5.16
CA VAL A 679 27.30 0.48 -5.08
C VAL A 679 28.11 0.26 -3.80
N ASN A 680 29.40 -0.03 -3.94
CA ASN A 680 30.32 -0.20 -2.83
C ASN A 680 30.75 1.17 -2.26
N TRP A 681 30.38 1.45 -1.01
CA TRP A 681 30.67 2.73 -0.36
C TRP A 681 32.14 3.03 -0.16
N THR A 682 32.96 2.02 0.17
CA THR A 682 34.42 2.20 0.38
C THR A 682 35.07 2.68 -0.92
N LYS A 683 34.79 1.98 -2.02
CA LYS A 683 35.29 2.36 -3.35
C LYS A 683 34.70 3.69 -3.81
N LEU A 684 33.43 3.98 -3.49
CA LEU A 684 32.84 5.29 -3.76
C LEU A 684 33.60 6.42 -3.03
N MET A 685 33.93 6.28 -1.75
CA MET A 685 34.67 7.31 -1.01
C MET A 685 36.08 7.53 -1.58
N GLN A 686 36.76 6.45 -1.96
CA GLN A 686 38.04 6.53 -2.67
C GLN A 686 37.92 7.33 -3.98
N ILE A 687 36.92 7.02 -4.81
CA ILE A 687 36.68 7.74 -6.06
C ILE A 687 36.40 9.22 -5.82
N LEU A 688 35.63 9.57 -4.79
CA LEU A 688 35.36 10.98 -4.46
C LEU A 688 36.64 11.73 -4.07
N LYS A 689 37.54 11.08 -3.33
CA LYS A 689 38.86 11.62 -2.98
C LYS A 689 39.72 11.85 -4.24
N GLU A 690 39.86 10.82 -5.07
CA GLU A 690 40.65 10.88 -6.31
C GLU A 690 40.12 11.92 -7.32
N THR A 691 38.81 12.20 -7.28
CA THR A 691 38.17 13.25 -8.10
C THR A 691 38.44 14.67 -7.56
N GLY A 692 39.09 14.82 -6.39
CA GLY A 692 39.36 16.10 -5.76
C GLY A 692 38.11 16.77 -5.17
N ILE A 693 37.12 15.99 -4.74
CA ILE A 693 35.96 16.53 -4.03
C ILE A 693 36.38 16.96 -2.63
N ASP A 694 35.91 18.13 -2.22
CA ASP A 694 36.31 18.75 -0.96
C ASP A 694 35.91 17.88 0.24
N TRP A 695 36.68 17.99 1.32
CA TRP A 695 36.61 17.07 2.45
C TRP A 695 35.28 17.14 3.19
N HIS A 696 34.72 18.34 3.42
CA HIS A 696 33.43 18.47 4.10
C HIS A 696 32.30 17.78 3.31
N GLU A 697 32.27 17.93 1.98
CA GLU A 697 31.36 17.21 1.09
C GLU A 697 31.54 15.69 1.23
N ARG A 698 32.77 15.17 1.17
CA ARG A 698 33.06 13.73 1.30
C ARG A 698 32.62 13.19 2.65
N ARG A 699 32.97 13.87 3.74
CA ARG A 699 32.57 13.50 5.11
C ARG A 699 31.05 13.45 5.25
N LEU A 700 30.36 14.47 4.76
CA LEU A 700 28.92 14.57 4.91
C LEU A 700 28.17 13.51 4.07
N ILE A 701 28.67 13.21 2.86
CA ILE A 701 28.18 12.12 2.00
C ILE A 701 28.41 10.75 2.68
N SER A 702 29.61 10.54 3.23
CA SER A 702 29.97 9.33 3.96
C SER A 702 29.01 9.03 5.11
N LYS A 703 28.82 10.02 6.01
CA LYS A 703 27.90 9.92 7.15
C LYS A 703 26.45 9.71 6.73
N LEU A 704 26.01 10.39 5.67
CA LEU A 704 24.66 10.21 5.12
C LEU A 704 24.39 8.75 4.75
N TYR A 705 25.31 8.09 4.05
CA TYR A 705 25.11 6.69 3.66
C TYR A 705 25.28 5.72 4.84
N MET A 706 26.29 5.93 5.69
CA MET A 706 26.60 5.02 6.79
C MET A 706 25.53 4.96 7.88
N ASP A 707 24.93 6.10 8.21
CA ASP A 707 23.91 6.19 9.28
C ASP A 707 22.50 5.86 8.78
N GLN A 708 22.35 5.48 7.51
CA GLN A 708 21.06 5.24 6.89
C GLN A 708 20.34 4.02 7.48
N LYS A 709 19.11 4.26 7.95
CA LYS A 709 18.16 3.22 8.34
C LYS A 709 16.91 3.31 7.48
N VAL A 710 16.39 2.16 7.05
CA VAL A 710 15.22 2.10 6.18
C VAL A 710 14.13 1.23 6.75
N ARG A 711 12.89 1.65 6.53
CA ARG A 711 11.67 0.89 6.83
C ARG A 711 10.80 0.87 5.59
N VAL A 712 10.16 -0.26 5.31
CA VAL A 712 9.29 -0.39 4.13
C VAL A 712 7.84 -0.14 4.53
N ARG A 713 7.21 0.86 3.91
CA ARG A 713 5.78 1.15 4.05
C ARG A 713 4.98 0.47 2.95
N LEU A 714 4.12 -0.45 3.36
CA LEU A 714 3.13 -1.13 2.54
C LEU A 714 1.72 -0.57 2.82
N ASP A 715 0.75 -0.89 1.96
CA ASP A 715 -0.63 -0.38 2.04
C ASP A 715 -1.31 -0.58 3.40
N ARG A 716 -0.86 -1.58 4.15
CA ARG A 716 -1.47 -1.99 5.40
C ARG A 716 -0.51 -1.99 6.60
N GLY A 717 0.76 -1.57 6.46
CA GLY A 717 1.73 -1.59 7.57
C GLY A 717 3.14 -1.13 7.20
N GLU A 718 4.03 -1.06 8.19
CA GLU A 718 5.46 -0.73 8.03
C GLU A 718 6.29 -1.88 8.64
N THR A 719 7.46 -2.17 8.06
CA THR A 719 8.40 -3.18 8.58
C THR A 719 9.20 -2.63 9.77
N GLY A 720 10.03 -3.48 10.40
CA GLY A 720 11.11 -3.00 11.27
C GLY A 720 12.11 -2.12 10.51
N SER A 721 12.88 -1.32 11.27
CA SER A 721 13.99 -0.54 10.74
C SER A 721 15.18 -1.46 10.46
N VAL A 722 15.64 -1.46 9.21
CA VAL A 722 16.80 -2.20 8.71
C VAL A 722 17.93 -1.21 8.45
N GLN A 723 19.15 -1.54 8.88
CA GLN A 723 20.32 -0.74 8.53
C GLN A 723 20.87 -1.16 7.18
N ILE A 724 21.21 -0.20 6.33
CA ILE A 724 21.76 -0.46 4.98
C ILE A 724 23.29 -0.56 5.05
N GLY A 725 23.91 -1.38 4.19
CA GLY A 725 25.37 -1.53 4.10
C GLY A 725 25.99 -1.24 2.73
N ARG A 726 25.20 -0.91 1.71
CA ARG A 726 25.66 -0.57 0.34
C ARG A 726 24.60 0.18 -0.45
N GLY A 727 24.94 0.64 -1.65
CA GLY A 727 24.01 1.25 -2.60
C GLY A 727 23.78 2.75 -2.38
N VAL A 728 23.11 3.38 -3.34
CA VAL A 728 22.75 4.81 -3.31
C VAL A 728 21.25 5.00 -3.08
N ARG A 729 20.85 6.14 -2.51
CA ARG A 729 19.47 6.41 -2.09
C ARG A 729 18.54 6.67 -3.29
N GLN A 730 17.73 5.69 -3.67
CA GLN A 730 16.72 5.85 -4.73
C GLN A 730 15.69 6.95 -4.38
N GLY A 731 15.70 8.06 -5.11
CA GLY A 731 14.85 9.23 -4.86
C GLY A 731 15.58 10.43 -4.25
N CYS A 732 16.86 10.30 -3.92
CA CYS A 732 17.74 11.42 -3.61
C CYS A 732 18.24 12.09 -4.90
N CYS A 733 18.37 13.42 -4.91
CA CYS A 733 18.91 14.16 -6.05
C CYS A 733 20.42 13.97 -6.24
N LEU A 734 21.14 13.61 -5.18
CA LEU A 734 22.59 13.39 -5.20
C LEU A 734 22.97 12.01 -5.77
N SER A 735 22.12 11.01 -5.57
CA SER A 735 22.44 9.62 -5.94
C SER A 735 22.71 9.39 -7.43
N PRO A 736 21.99 10.01 -8.39
CA PRO A 736 22.29 9.83 -9.81
C PRO A 736 23.68 10.31 -10.23
N ILE A 737 24.14 11.47 -9.72
CA ILE A 737 25.45 12.00 -10.10
C ILE A 737 26.59 11.19 -9.49
N LEU A 738 26.42 10.71 -8.25
CA LEU A 738 27.38 9.81 -7.61
C LEU A 738 27.45 8.46 -8.35
N PHE A 739 26.31 7.93 -8.79
CA PHE A 739 26.28 6.69 -9.56
C PHE A 739 26.95 6.85 -10.93
N ASN A 740 26.73 7.98 -11.62
CA ASN A 740 27.40 8.25 -12.89
C ASN A 740 28.92 8.28 -12.74
N LEU A 741 29.44 9.02 -11.74
CA LEU A 741 30.88 9.05 -11.45
C LEU A 741 31.40 7.64 -11.15
N TYR A 742 30.68 6.90 -10.31
CA TYR A 742 31.03 5.53 -9.94
C TYR A 742 31.13 4.58 -11.14
N SER A 743 30.12 4.63 -12.01
CA SER A 743 30.04 3.84 -13.25
C SER A 743 31.13 4.25 -14.25
N GLU A 744 31.45 5.54 -14.32
CA GLU A 744 32.52 6.07 -15.16
C GLU A 744 33.88 5.51 -14.76
N CYS A 745 34.23 5.60 -13.48
CA CYS A 745 35.51 5.09 -12.97
C CYS A 745 35.61 3.57 -13.13
N LEU A 746 34.52 2.83 -12.89
CA LEU A 746 34.46 1.38 -13.15
C LEU A 746 34.78 1.08 -14.61
N THR A 747 34.09 1.76 -15.52
CA THR A 747 34.21 1.53 -16.96
C THR A 747 35.61 1.90 -17.46
N LYS A 748 36.17 3.02 -16.98
CA LYS A 748 37.55 3.42 -17.30
C LYS A 748 38.57 2.41 -16.79
N GLU A 749 38.49 1.99 -15.52
CA GLU A 749 39.42 1.01 -14.94
C GLU A 749 39.33 -0.35 -15.66
N ALA A 750 38.15 -0.74 -16.14
CA ALA A 750 37.94 -1.99 -16.86
C ALA A 750 38.38 -1.96 -18.33
N LEU A 751 38.22 -0.83 -19.02
CA LEU A 751 38.34 -0.75 -20.48
C LEU A 751 39.52 0.11 -20.97
N ASP A 752 40.34 0.65 -20.06
CA ASP A 752 41.50 1.44 -20.45
C ASP A 752 42.48 0.62 -21.31
N GLY A 753 42.90 1.19 -22.43
CA GLY A 753 43.76 0.52 -23.42
C GLY A 753 43.09 -0.61 -24.22
N LEU A 754 41.80 -0.88 -24.03
CA LEU A 754 41.04 -1.87 -24.80
C LEU A 754 40.19 -1.17 -25.89
N GLY A 755 39.79 -1.95 -26.90
CA GLY A 755 38.94 -1.49 -27.99
C GLY A 755 39.65 -1.31 -29.34
N ASP A 756 38.97 -1.73 -30.40
CA ASP A 756 39.44 -1.77 -31.78
C ASP A 756 38.57 -0.90 -32.72
N PHE A 757 37.40 -0.47 -32.25
CA PHE A 757 36.46 0.32 -33.03
C PHE A 757 36.80 1.82 -33.02
N LYS A 758 37.16 2.37 -34.18
CA LYS A 758 37.57 3.77 -34.35
C LYS A 758 36.63 4.53 -35.27
N VAL A 759 36.24 5.74 -34.86
CA VAL A 759 35.50 6.71 -35.69
C VAL A 759 36.26 8.02 -35.67
N GLY A 760 36.67 8.52 -36.85
CA GLY A 760 37.43 9.78 -36.95
C GLY A 760 38.77 9.78 -36.20
N GLY A 761 39.40 8.61 -36.04
CA GLY A 761 40.67 8.44 -35.31
C GLY A 761 40.53 8.26 -33.79
N GLN A 762 39.32 8.39 -33.23
CA GLN A 762 39.04 8.15 -31.81
C GLN A 762 38.42 6.77 -31.61
N ILE A 763 38.83 6.06 -30.56
CA ILE A 763 38.24 4.77 -30.18
C ILE A 763 36.90 5.05 -29.51
N ILE A 764 35.82 4.48 -30.06
CA ILE A 764 34.47 4.57 -29.48
C ILE A 764 34.05 3.18 -29.04
N GLN A 765 34.34 2.85 -27.78
CA GLN A 765 34.09 1.51 -27.24
C GLN A 765 32.80 1.42 -26.41
N THR A 766 32.24 2.56 -25.99
CA THR A 766 31.14 2.58 -25.03
C THR A 766 30.06 3.61 -25.35
N VAL A 767 28.81 3.28 -25.00
CA VAL A 767 27.69 4.22 -24.87
C VAL A 767 27.00 3.96 -23.55
N LYS A 768 26.82 4.99 -22.72
CA LYS A 768 26.23 4.85 -21.38
C LYS A 768 24.98 5.72 -21.22
N TYR A 769 23.95 5.15 -20.62
CA TYR A 769 22.80 5.89 -20.13
C TYR A 769 22.49 5.44 -18.71
N ALA A 770 23.12 6.11 -17.74
CA ALA A 770 23.05 5.71 -16.34
C ALA A 770 23.54 4.27 -16.12
N ASP A 771 22.65 3.33 -15.78
CA ASP A 771 22.95 1.91 -15.57
C ASP A 771 22.98 1.09 -16.86
N ASP A 772 22.37 1.56 -17.94
CA ASP A 772 22.48 0.92 -19.26
C ASP A 772 23.86 1.21 -19.86
N LEU A 773 24.65 0.17 -20.11
CA LEU A 773 25.96 0.23 -20.74
C LEU A 773 25.95 -0.57 -22.05
N VAL A 774 26.46 0.02 -23.11
CA VAL A 774 26.68 -0.63 -24.40
C VAL A 774 28.18 -0.70 -24.64
N LEU A 775 28.70 -1.90 -24.90
CA LEU A 775 30.06 -2.14 -25.38
C LEU A 775 30.06 -2.40 -26.88
N MET A 776 31.11 -1.95 -27.55
CA MET A 776 31.26 -2.07 -29.00
C MET A 776 32.70 -2.47 -29.34
N ALA A 777 32.85 -3.46 -30.21
CA ALA A 777 34.13 -3.89 -30.77
C ALA A 777 33.93 -4.43 -32.19
N LYS A 778 34.97 -4.46 -33.02
CA LYS A 778 34.92 -5.08 -34.35
C LYS A 778 34.95 -6.60 -34.23
N GLU A 779 35.90 -7.12 -33.46
CA GLU A 779 36.05 -8.56 -33.26
C GLU A 779 35.31 -9.08 -32.02
N GLU A 780 34.70 -10.26 -32.15
CA GLU A 780 34.00 -10.94 -31.04
C GLU A 780 34.95 -11.30 -29.89
N THR A 781 36.20 -11.64 -30.20
CA THR A 781 37.26 -11.94 -29.23
C THR A 781 37.59 -10.72 -28.37
N VAL A 782 37.68 -9.54 -28.99
CA VAL A 782 37.91 -8.27 -28.29
C VAL A 782 36.72 -7.92 -27.42
N LEU A 783 35.49 -8.06 -27.95
CA LEU A 783 34.27 -7.83 -27.17
C LEU A 783 34.19 -8.75 -25.94
N GLN A 784 34.50 -10.03 -26.10
CA GLN A 784 34.53 -10.99 -25.00
C GLN A 784 35.58 -10.61 -23.95
N GLY A 785 36.79 -10.22 -24.37
CA GLY A 785 37.83 -9.74 -23.47
C GLY A 785 37.41 -8.50 -22.67
N MET A 786 36.71 -7.56 -23.31
CA MET A 786 36.14 -6.39 -22.62
C MET A 786 35.07 -6.80 -21.60
N ILE A 787 34.19 -7.75 -21.93
CA ILE A 787 33.16 -8.26 -21.01
C ILE A 787 33.82 -8.97 -19.82
N ASP A 788 34.81 -9.82 -20.05
CA ASP A 788 35.51 -10.56 -18.99
C ASP A 788 36.20 -9.61 -18.00
N ARG A 789 36.88 -8.58 -18.52
CA ARG A 789 37.52 -7.56 -17.69
C ARG A 789 36.51 -6.72 -16.92
N LEU A 790 35.38 -6.39 -17.54
CA LEU A 790 34.29 -5.68 -16.88
C LEU A 790 33.65 -6.51 -15.76
N ILE A 791 33.53 -7.83 -15.92
CA ILE A 791 33.06 -8.73 -14.85
C ILE A 791 34.05 -8.76 -13.69
N GLU A 792 35.35 -8.87 -13.99
CA GLU A 792 36.41 -8.92 -12.99
C GLU A 792 36.45 -7.63 -12.15
N ILE A 793 36.58 -6.47 -12.80
CA ILE A 793 36.60 -5.16 -12.13
C ILE A 793 35.24 -4.85 -11.49
N GLY A 794 34.14 -5.23 -12.15
CA GLY A 794 32.79 -5.10 -11.62
C GLY A 794 32.64 -5.74 -10.23
N ARG A 795 33.23 -6.91 -10.00
CA ARG A 795 33.22 -7.58 -8.69
C ARG A 795 33.93 -6.76 -7.61
N CYS A 796 35.05 -6.10 -7.92
CA CYS A 796 35.74 -5.19 -6.99
C CYS A 796 34.85 -3.99 -6.61
N TYR A 797 34.05 -3.52 -7.56
CA TYR A 797 33.03 -2.49 -7.37
C TYR A 797 31.72 -3.03 -6.75
N GLY A 798 31.61 -4.33 -6.46
CA GLY A 798 30.39 -4.94 -5.94
C GLY A 798 29.23 -4.99 -6.95
N MET A 799 29.53 -4.79 -8.24
CA MET A 799 28.59 -4.85 -9.35
C MET A 799 28.60 -6.24 -9.99
N GLU A 800 27.42 -6.78 -10.28
CA GLU A 800 27.28 -8.08 -10.95
C GLU A 800 26.41 -7.95 -12.18
N MET A 801 26.86 -8.56 -13.28
CA MET A 801 26.15 -8.56 -14.54
C MET A 801 24.92 -9.48 -14.50
N ASN A 802 23.85 -9.06 -15.15
CA ASN A 802 22.64 -9.83 -15.33
C ASN A 802 22.71 -10.58 -16.67
N VAL A 803 23.15 -11.83 -16.64
CA VAL A 803 23.37 -12.64 -17.84
C VAL A 803 22.07 -12.83 -18.65
N GLU A 804 20.93 -13.02 -17.99
CA GLU A 804 19.64 -13.24 -18.67
C GLU A 804 19.18 -12.03 -19.49
N LYS A 805 19.47 -10.82 -18.98
CA LYS A 805 19.05 -9.56 -19.61
C LYS A 805 20.09 -8.94 -20.52
N THR A 806 21.37 -9.30 -20.33
CA THR A 806 22.44 -8.88 -21.23
C THR A 806 22.22 -9.49 -22.61
N LYS A 807 22.46 -8.71 -23.66
CA LYS A 807 22.22 -9.14 -25.06
C LYS A 807 23.39 -8.72 -25.93
N VAL A 808 23.80 -9.63 -26.82
CA VAL A 808 24.81 -9.36 -27.85
C VAL A 808 24.10 -9.31 -29.20
N MET A 809 24.58 -8.44 -30.08
CA MET A 809 24.08 -8.22 -31.43
C MET A 809 25.26 -7.98 -32.35
N LYS A 810 25.24 -8.56 -33.54
CA LYS A 810 26.20 -8.28 -34.62
C LYS A 810 25.53 -7.41 -35.68
N ILE A 811 26.24 -6.38 -36.14
CA ILE A 811 25.83 -5.48 -37.21
C ILE A 811 26.76 -5.75 -38.39
N SER A 812 26.22 -6.29 -39.48
CA SER A 812 26.94 -6.65 -40.71
C SER A 812 25.98 -6.52 -41.91
N ARG A 813 26.53 -6.38 -43.12
CA ARG A 813 25.71 -6.48 -44.36
C ARG A 813 25.33 -7.92 -44.69
N GLN A 814 26.18 -8.88 -44.31
CA GLN A 814 25.92 -10.30 -44.50
C GLN A 814 25.08 -10.84 -43.33
N PRO A 815 24.03 -11.63 -43.63
CA PRO A 815 23.27 -12.34 -42.61
C PRO A 815 24.13 -13.39 -41.91
#